data_AF-A0A3E2HK03-F1
#
_entry.id   AF-A0A3E2HK03-F1
#
_cell.length_a   1.000
_cell.length_b   1.000
_cell.length_c   1.000
_cell.angle_alpha   90.00
_cell.angle_beta   90.00
_cell.angle_gamma   90.00
#
_symmetry.space_group_name_H-M   'P 1'
#
loop_
_entity.id
_entity.type
_entity.pdbx_description
1 polymer ?
#
loop_
_entity_poly.entity_id
_entity_poly.type
_entity_poly.pdbx_seq_one_letter_code
_entity_poly.pdbx_strand_id
1 'polypeptide(L)'
;MAPQRVLMLQHPSGSGFVTRPTLDVLSDAGIEVSVACRTLESAKKLAEGVKLARPISLDVTDEKALDAEVAKNDLIISLIPYTFHATVIKSAIRQKKHVVTTSYVSPAMLELDQQCKDAGITVMNEIGLDPGIDHLYAIKTISEVHAAGGKIISFLSYCGGLPAPENSDNPLGYKFSWSARGVLLALKNAAKYYKDGKVVEVASQDLMGTAKPYLIYPGYAFVAYPNRDSTPYKERYGIPEAKTIVRGTLRYQGFPEFVRVLVDMGFLSDEKQSFLDQPITWKEATQKILSATSSTENDLKWAIASKAKFDSTEEKDRIIDGLRWIGLFSDEKIIPRGNPLDTLCATLEKKMQFEEGERDFVMLQHKFGIENKDGSKETRTSTLVEYGDPKGYSAMAKLVGIPCGVAVKQVLDGTISEKGILAPMTPKINDPLMEELKKYGITMLEKTFAPAFQLPAERNFSSNARKMSTQKAVGENMLWGGRFTSGLDPLMIKYNNSLPFDRIFWSQDIAGSIAWARANKNNGILTAHEFSEIERGFKQIAEEWKNDIFVVKENDEDIHTANERRLGEVIGKDIGGKLHTGRSRNEQVASDMRMWLRDELRVLEAHLSDLIKVSIARAEKEIDYLMPGYTHLQKAQPVRWSQWLLSHATAFASDLERLREVIKRVNRSPLGCGALAGNSFKIDRVAMAKELGFDGLLFNSMNAVGDRDFVLETLQWGSALMVKISRWAEDLIIYSSLEFSFVRLSDAYSTGSSLMPQKKNADSLELLRGKSGRAFGQMAGLMCTIKGLPTTYNKDLQESVEPMLDHIVTLSDSIQIATGVLSTLTTFPDKMIAALAPEMLATEIADYLVRKGVPFREAHHISGRCVALAEKTGRPMDQLSIEEYNGIDTRLEKDVQSCLDYERAVELKDATGGTSKRAVREQIVVLKGLLDA
;
A
#
# COMPACT_ATOMS: atom_id res chain seq x y z
N MET A 1 -3.47 42.40 27.32
CA MET A 1 -2.10 41.89 27.52
C MET A 1 -1.26 42.36 26.34
N ALA A 2 0.02 42.67 26.55
CA ALA A 2 0.93 42.94 25.43
C ALA A 2 1.00 41.67 24.53
N PRO A 3 1.13 41.82 23.20
CA PRO A 3 1.27 40.65 22.32
C PRO A 3 2.54 39.88 22.70
N GLN A 4 2.43 38.55 22.81
CA GLN A 4 3.57 37.67 23.04
C GLN A 4 4.46 37.67 21.80
N ARG A 5 5.79 37.69 22.02
CA ARG A 5 6.78 37.78 20.95
C ARG A 5 7.76 36.62 20.99
N VAL A 6 8.03 36.03 19.82
CA VAL A 6 8.93 34.89 19.68
C VAL A 6 10.02 35.21 18.66
N LEU A 7 11.28 34.91 18.99
CA LEU A 7 12.39 34.92 18.05
C LEU A 7 12.62 33.51 17.51
N MET A 8 12.42 33.29 16.22
CA MET A 8 12.71 32.00 15.58
C MET A 8 14.01 32.07 14.79
N LEU A 9 15.05 31.43 15.32
CA LEU A 9 16.36 31.31 14.69
C LEU A 9 16.35 30.14 13.71
N GLN A 10 16.71 30.39 12.45
CA GLN A 10 16.54 29.41 11.38
C GLN A 10 17.72 29.35 10.39
N HIS A 11 18.06 28.12 9.95
CA HIS A 11 19.06 27.88 8.91
C HIS A 11 18.42 27.45 7.56
N PRO A 12 18.67 28.16 6.43
CA PRO A 12 17.96 27.93 5.18
C PRO A 12 18.15 26.54 4.55
N SER A 13 19.30 25.87 4.75
CA SER A 13 19.57 24.52 4.21
C SER A 13 19.40 23.36 5.23
N GLY A 14 18.87 23.66 6.42
CA GLY A 14 18.70 22.70 7.51
C GLY A 14 17.23 22.43 7.81
N SER A 15 16.76 23.02 8.90
CA SER A 15 15.38 22.99 9.39
C SER A 15 14.38 23.76 8.51
N GLY A 16 14.83 24.42 7.43
CA GLY A 16 13.95 25.28 6.61
C GLY A 16 12.81 24.50 5.96
N PHE A 17 13.02 23.19 5.77
CA PHE A 17 12.02 22.24 5.30
C PHE A 17 10.87 22.00 6.28
N VAL A 18 11.05 22.28 7.58
CA VAL A 18 10.13 21.81 8.64
C VAL A 18 9.56 22.91 9.53
N THR A 19 9.91 24.17 9.30
CA THR A 19 9.58 25.29 10.21
C THR A 19 8.28 26.00 9.90
N ARG A 20 7.77 25.86 8.68
CA ARG A 20 6.55 26.55 8.28
C ARG A 20 5.35 26.23 9.19
N PRO A 21 5.09 24.96 9.57
CA PRO A 21 3.97 24.66 10.46
C PRO A 21 4.10 25.29 11.85
N THR A 22 5.33 25.48 12.36
CA THR A 22 5.56 26.21 13.62
C THR A 22 5.11 27.66 13.49
N LEU A 23 5.46 28.33 12.39
CA LEU A 23 5.05 29.72 12.15
C LEU A 23 3.53 29.86 12.06
N ASP A 24 2.87 28.97 11.32
CA ASP A 24 1.43 29.03 11.13
C ASP A 24 0.69 28.77 12.46
N VAL A 25 1.12 27.76 13.25
CA VAL A 25 0.58 27.51 14.61
C VAL A 25 0.69 28.72 15.53
N LEU A 26 1.83 29.42 15.51
CA LEU A 26 2.05 30.59 16.37
C LEU A 26 1.30 31.83 15.88
N SER A 27 1.28 32.06 14.56
CA SER A 27 0.54 33.18 13.97
C SER A 27 -0.97 33.03 14.20
N ASP A 28 -1.51 31.81 14.09
CA ASP A 28 -2.93 31.54 14.36
C ASP A 28 -3.29 31.71 15.84
N ALA A 29 -2.32 31.52 16.74
CA ALA A 29 -2.46 31.80 18.17
C ALA A 29 -2.30 33.30 18.50
N GLY A 30 -2.06 34.17 17.52
CA GLY A 30 -1.88 35.61 17.74
C GLY A 30 -0.50 36.01 18.28
N ILE A 31 0.51 35.15 18.13
CA ILE A 31 1.88 35.39 18.59
C ILE A 31 2.71 36.02 17.47
N GLU A 32 3.40 37.13 17.76
CA GLU A 32 4.31 37.79 16.81
C GLU A 32 5.62 37.00 16.71
N VAL A 33 6.06 36.64 15.50
CA VAL A 33 7.29 35.86 15.29
C VAL A 33 8.33 36.65 14.49
N SER A 34 9.46 36.97 15.12
CA SER A 34 10.65 37.47 14.41
C SER A 34 11.40 36.31 13.79
N VAL A 35 11.33 36.17 12.46
CA VAL A 35 11.99 35.11 11.71
C VAL A 35 13.41 35.53 11.36
N ALA A 36 14.40 34.89 11.96
CA ALA A 36 15.80 35.27 11.87
C ALA A 36 16.62 34.25 11.08
N CYS A 37 17.17 34.69 9.95
CA CYS A 37 18.13 33.93 9.14
C CYS A 37 19.43 34.72 9.01
N ARG A 38 20.53 34.06 8.59
CA ARG A 38 21.81 34.74 8.31
C ARG A 38 21.66 35.83 7.25
N THR A 39 20.79 35.63 6.27
CA THR A 39 20.45 36.61 5.24
C THR A 39 18.98 37.00 5.32
N LEU A 40 18.69 38.28 5.08
CA LEU A 40 17.31 38.79 5.10
C LEU A 40 16.41 38.14 4.04
N GLU A 41 16.96 37.82 2.87
CA GLU A 41 16.22 37.19 1.78
C GLU A 41 15.66 35.82 2.20
N SER A 42 16.48 34.98 2.85
CA SER A 42 16.03 33.68 3.37
C SER A 42 14.95 33.83 4.45
N ALA A 43 15.06 34.85 5.30
CA ALA A 43 14.02 35.14 6.30
C ALA A 43 12.70 35.58 5.64
N LYS A 44 12.76 36.45 4.61
CA LYS A 44 11.58 36.90 3.86
C LYS A 44 10.85 35.74 3.19
N LYS A 45 11.58 34.84 2.53
CA LYS A 45 11.00 33.66 1.87
C LYS A 45 10.25 32.77 2.86
N LEU A 46 10.78 32.58 4.07
CA LEU A 46 10.13 31.74 5.07
C LEU A 46 8.88 32.40 5.68
N ALA A 47 8.93 33.71 5.87
CA ALA A 47 7.83 34.51 6.43
C ALA A 47 6.71 34.81 5.41
N GLU A 48 6.90 34.48 4.14
CA GLU A 48 5.98 34.83 3.05
C GLU A 48 4.56 34.30 3.31
N GLY A 49 3.56 35.18 3.30
CA GLY A 49 2.16 34.80 3.53
C GLY A 49 1.77 34.51 4.99
N VAL A 50 2.68 34.65 5.97
CA VAL A 50 2.35 34.54 7.40
C VAL A 50 2.07 35.92 7.98
N LYS A 51 0.86 36.14 8.53
CA LYS A 51 0.38 37.48 8.94
C LYS A 51 1.23 38.12 10.03
N LEU A 52 1.66 37.35 11.03
CA LEU A 52 2.39 37.85 12.20
C LEU A 52 3.90 37.54 12.18
N ALA A 53 4.45 37.21 11.01
CA ALA A 53 5.88 36.95 10.86
C ALA A 53 6.64 38.21 10.40
N ARG A 54 7.72 38.56 11.11
CA ARG A 54 8.63 39.66 10.77
C ARG A 54 10.00 39.11 10.39
N PRO A 55 10.42 39.18 9.12
CA PRO A 55 11.75 38.70 8.72
C PRO A 55 12.86 39.66 9.16
N ILE A 56 13.94 39.11 9.73
CA ILE A 56 15.16 39.83 10.13
C ILE A 56 16.43 39.06 9.71
N SER A 57 17.52 39.80 9.57
CA SER A 57 18.85 39.22 9.38
C SER A 57 19.56 39.16 10.73
N LEU A 58 20.08 37.99 11.12
CA LEU A 58 20.81 37.81 12.37
C LEU A 58 21.92 36.77 12.19
N ASP A 59 23.14 37.15 12.57
CA ASP A 59 24.25 36.22 12.74
C ASP A 59 24.32 35.82 14.22
N VAL A 60 24.04 34.55 14.51
CA VAL A 60 24.04 34.01 15.88
C VAL A 60 25.43 33.92 16.50
N THR A 61 26.49 34.13 15.72
CA THR A 61 27.87 34.21 16.21
C THR A 61 28.25 35.61 16.69
N ASP A 62 27.47 36.64 16.35
CA ASP A 62 27.57 37.97 16.96
C ASP A 62 26.75 37.99 18.26
N GLU A 63 27.44 37.77 19.39
CA GLU A 63 26.79 37.69 20.70
C GLU A 63 26.02 38.96 21.08
N LYS A 64 26.49 40.15 20.66
CA LYS A 64 25.82 41.42 20.98
C LYS A 64 24.53 41.57 20.18
N ALA A 65 24.58 41.25 18.89
CA ALA A 65 23.40 41.26 18.04
C ALA A 65 22.36 40.23 18.49
N LEU A 66 22.82 39.03 18.85
CA LEU A 66 21.97 37.97 19.39
C LEU A 66 21.29 38.42 20.69
N ASP A 67 22.03 38.93 21.67
CA ASP A 67 21.47 39.42 22.94
C ASP A 67 20.43 40.53 22.73
N ALA A 68 20.69 41.46 21.80
CA ALA A 68 19.77 42.55 21.49
C ALA A 68 18.43 42.06 20.93
N GLU A 69 18.43 41.02 20.09
CA GLU A 69 17.19 40.43 19.57
C GLU A 69 16.49 39.52 20.58
N VAL A 70 17.26 38.74 21.35
CA VAL A 70 16.74 37.90 22.44
C VAL A 70 15.99 38.74 23.47
N ALA A 71 16.52 39.91 23.86
CA ALA A 71 15.89 40.80 24.83
C ALA A 71 14.49 41.30 24.42
N LYS A 72 14.23 41.42 23.11
CA LYS A 72 12.96 41.96 22.56
C LYS A 72 11.82 40.95 22.54
N ASN A 73 12.12 39.67 22.76
CA ASN A 73 11.18 38.56 22.64
C ASN A 73 10.99 37.86 23.98
N ASP A 74 9.90 37.12 24.14
CA ASP A 74 9.56 36.38 25.36
C ASP A 74 10.15 34.97 25.35
N LEU A 75 10.24 34.38 24.15
CA LEU A 75 10.77 33.03 23.92
C LEU A 75 11.57 32.96 22.61
N ILE A 76 12.57 32.08 22.60
CA ILE A 76 13.46 31.85 21.46
C ILE A 76 13.29 30.42 20.96
N ILE A 77 12.93 30.25 19.69
CA ILE A 77 12.94 28.97 19.01
C ILE A 77 14.29 28.80 18.32
N SER A 78 15.05 27.78 18.72
CA SER A 78 16.37 27.49 18.16
C SER A 78 16.29 26.31 17.18
N LEU A 79 16.11 26.62 15.89
CA LEU A 79 16.11 25.67 14.78
C LEU A 79 17.31 25.95 13.88
N ILE A 80 18.49 25.97 14.48
CA ILE A 80 19.80 26.16 13.81
C ILE A 80 20.69 24.95 14.11
N PRO A 81 21.86 24.78 13.45
CA PRO A 81 22.75 23.67 13.74
C PRO A 81 23.06 23.53 15.22
N TYR A 82 23.12 22.28 15.69
CA TYR A 82 23.15 21.96 17.13
C TYR A 82 24.33 22.59 17.88
N THR A 83 25.42 22.86 17.18
CA THR A 83 26.63 23.51 17.70
C THR A 83 26.38 24.91 18.26
N PHE A 84 25.29 25.57 17.85
CA PHE A 84 24.94 26.91 18.30
C PHE A 84 23.92 26.94 19.46
N HIS A 85 23.29 25.82 19.82
CA HIS A 85 22.25 25.82 20.85
C HIS A 85 22.77 26.31 22.21
N ALA A 86 23.97 25.91 22.62
CA ALA A 86 24.58 26.38 23.87
C ALA A 86 24.81 27.91 23.85
N THR A 87 25.19 28.50 22.71
CA THR A 87 25.33 29.96 22.56
C THR A 87 23.99 30.67 22.70
N VAL A 88 22.93 30.14 22.08
CA VAL A 88 21.57 30.68 22.18
C VAL A 88 21.06 30.60 23.63
N ILE A 89 21.28 29.47 24.30
CA ILE A 89 20.88 29.29 25.70
C ILE A 89 21.64 30.25 26.62
N LYS A 90 22.96 30.46 26.42
CA LYS A 90 23.72 31.46 27.18
C LYS A 90 23.18 32.88 27.01
N SER A 91 22.79 33.25 25.79
CA SER A 91 22.11 34.53 25.52
C SER A 91 20.76 34.61 26.24
N ALA A 92 19.94 33.56 26.14
CA ALA A 92 18.66 33.48 26.81
C ALA A 92 18.77 33.53 28.34
N ILE A 93 19.79 32.93 28.95
CA ILE A 93 20.11 33.05 30.38
C ILE A 93 20.37 34.51 30.76
N ARG A 94 21.25 35.20 30.02
CA ARG A 94 21.57 36.63 30.29
C ARG A 94 20.32 37.52 30.23
N GLN A 95 19.43 37.24 29.28
CA GLN A 95 18.20 38.02 29.05
C GLN A 95 16.97 37.47 29.79
N LYS A 96 17.11 36.37 30.54
CA LYS A 96 16.04 35.65 31.25
C LYS A 96 14.85 35.27 30.36
N LYS A 97 15.13 34.73 29.17
CA LYS A 97 14.12 34.32 28.18
C LYS A 97 14.05 32.81 28.02
N HIS A 98 12.89 32.29 27.65
CA HIS A 98 12.69 30.85 27.44
C HIS A 98 13.23 30.40 26.09
N VAL A 99 13.54 29.11 25.96
CA VAL A 99 14.06 28.52 24.72
C VAL A 99 13.30 27.24 24.39
N VAL A 100 12.98 27.03 23.11
CA VAL A 100 12.44 25.77 22.58
C VAL A 100 13.29 25.30 21.42
N THR A 101 13.59 24.00 21.36
CA THR A 101 14.26 23.38 20.22
C THR A 101 13.80 21.94 20.01
N THR A 102 13.89 21.46 18.77
CA THR A 102 13.59 20.07 18.39
C THR A 102 14.80 19.14 18.51
N SER A 103 15.98 19.69 18.80
CA SER A 103 17.23 18.94 18.88
C SER A 103 17.35 18.12 20.16
N TYR A 104 18.18 17.06 20.09
CA TYR A 104 18.66 16.33 21.26
C TYR A 104 19.37 17.23 22.26
N VAL A 105 19.20 16.92 23.54
CA VAL A 105 19.96 17.57 24.60
C VAL A 105 21.42 17.14 24.51
N SER A 106 22.32 18.09 24.25
CA SER A 106 23.77 17.85 24.22
C SER A 106 24.42 18.01 25.60
N PRO A 107 25.60 17.42 25.86
CA PRO A 107 26.34 17.63 27.11
C PRO A 107 26.57 19.11 27.43
N ALA A 108 26.94 19.91 26.42
CA ALA A 108 27.15 21.35 26.57
C ALA A 108 25.88 22.12 26.95
N MET A 109 24.69 21.59 26.62
CA MET A 109 23.42 22.16 27.06
C MET A 109 23.11 21.75 28.51
N LEU A 110 23.36 20.49 28.89
CA LEU A 110 23.16 20.01 30.27
C LEU A 110 24.03 20.74 31.29
N GLU A 111 25.26 21.12 30.92
CA GLU A 111 26.13 21.95 31.78
C GLU A 111 25.51 23.32 32.14
N LEU A 112 24.54 23.78 31.36
CA LEU A 112 23.82 25.03 31.60
C LEU A 112 22.56 24.86 32.46
N ASP A 113 22.19 23.63 32.85
CA ASP A 113 20.92 23.35 33.55
C ASP A 113 20.74 24.16 34.83
N GLN A 114 21.76 24.18 35.70
CA GLN A 114 21.69 24.97 36.93
C GLN A 114 21.59 26.47 36.64
N GLN A 115 22.31 26.98 35.64
CA GLN A 115 22.23 28.39 35.24
C GLN A 115 20.85 28.76 34.68
N CYS A 116 20.21 27.86 33.93
CA CYS A 116 18.83 28.02 33.47
C CYS A 116 17.84 28.06 34.64
N LYS A 117 18.01 27.21 35.65
CA LYS A 117 17.21 27.21 36.88
C LYS A 117 17.38 28.51 37.65
N ASP A 118 18.62 28.96 37.85
CA ASP A 118 18.94 30.20 38.56
C ASP A 118 18.40 31.44 37.83
N ALA A 119 18.40 31.43 36.50
CA ALA A 119 17.81 32.48 35.67
C ALA A 119 16.26 32.42 35.62
N GLY A 120 15.65 31.34 36.13
CA GLY A 120 14.20 31.14 36.11
C GLY A 120 13.64 30.84 34.72
N ILE A 121 14.45 30.28 33.81
CA ILE A 121 14.05 30.01 32.43
C ILE A 121 13.76 28.53 32.17
N THR A 122 12.81 28.29 31.26
CA THR A 122 12.50 26.97 30.71
C THR A 122 13.20 26.82 29.37
N VAL A 123 13.97 25.74 29.20
CA VAL A 123 14.58 25.34 27.93
C VAL A 123 14.01 23.98 27.55
N MET A 124 12.99 23.96 26.69
CA MET A 124 12.33 22.73 26.25
C MET A 124 13.00 22.19 24.99
N ASN A 125 13.55 20.97 25.07
CA ASN A 125 14.28 20.32 23.99
C ASN A 125 13.53 19.08 23.50
N GLU A 126 14.08 18.41 22.49
CA GLU A 126 13.63 17.09 22.05
C GLU A 126 12.14 17.05 21.69
N ILE A 127 11.58 18.12 21.11
CA ILE A 127 10.14 18.26 20.83
C ILE A 127 9.80 18.45 19.33
N GLY A 128 10.10 17.42 18.53
CA GLY A 128 9.68 17.29 17.13
C GLY A 128 9.04 15.92 16.85
N LEU A 129 9.61 15.18 15.90
CA LEU A 129 9.19 13.81 15.55
C LEU A 129 10.00 12.75 16.31
N ASP A 130 11.28 12.56 15.92
CA ASP A 130 12.28 11.70 16.58
C ASP A 130 13.59 12.51 16.70
N PRO A 131 13.81 13.22 17.81
CA PRO A 131 13.09 13.12 19.09
C PRO A 131 11.82 13.99 19.17
N GLY A 132 10.86 13.60 20.01
CA GLY A 132 9.60 14.32 20.22
C GLY A 132 8.43 13.39 20.38
N ILE A 133 7.55 13.28 19.38
CA ILE A 133 6.45 12.31 19.33
C ILE A 133 6.92 10.89 19.73
N ASP A 134 8.14 10.50 19.32
CA ASP A 134 8.80 9.27 19.77
C ASP A 134 8.83 9.15 21.31
N HIS A 135 9.32 10.17 22.01
CA HIS A 135 9.39 10.18 23.48
C HIS A 135 8.00 10.25 24.12
N LEU A 136 7.09 11.08 23.57
CA LEU A 136 5.75 11.28 24.12
C LEU A 136 5.02 9.94 24.29
N TYR A 137 4.95 9.16 23.22
CA TYR A 137 4.25 7.88 23.20
C TYR A 137 5.04 6.73 23.83
N ALA A 138 6.38 6.79 23.81
CA ALA A 138 7.21 5.84 24.54
C ALA A 138 6.95 5.93 26.06
N ILE A 139 7.06 7.14 26.62
CA ILE A 139 6.83 7.38 28.05
C ILE A 139 5.38 7.11 28.44
N LYS A 140 4.40 7.44 27.59
CA LYS A 140 2.98 7.09 27.81
C LYS A 140 2.84 5.58 28.05
N THR A 141 3.28 4.77 27.08
CA THR A 141 3.12 3.31 27.16
C THR A 141 3.86 2.72 28.35
N ILE A 142 5.09 3.17 28.61
CA ILE A 142 5.91 2.72 29.73
C ILE A 142 5.22 3.03 31.07
N SER A 143 4.72 4.25 31.22
CA SER A 143 4.04 4.70 32.44
C SER A 143 2.76 3.92 32.70
N GLU A 144 1.97 3.63 31.65
CA GLU A 144 0.75 2.81 31.76
C GLU A 144 1.07 1.38 32.21
N VAL A 145 2.12 0.77 31.65
CA VAL A 145 2.56 -0.58 32.02
C VAL A 145 3.05 -0.63 33.46
N HIS A 146 3.89 0.32 33.88
CA HIS A 146 4.39 0.39 35.24
C HIS A 146 3.27 0.68 36.25
N ALA A 147 2.31 1.55 35.92
CA ALA A 147 1.15 1.83 36.76
C ALA A 147 0.26 0.59 36.95
N ALA A 148 0.17 -0.28 35.94
CA ALA A 148 -0.52 -1.57 36.03
C ALA A 148 0.28 -2.65 36.80
N GLY A 149 1.51 -2.35 37.24
CA GLY A 149 2.42 -3.28 37.90
C GLY A 149 3.13 -4.26 36.96
N GLY A 150 3.13 -3.97 35.65
CA GLY A 150 3.90 -4.70 34.66
C GLY A 150 5.34 -4.18 34.50
N LYS A 151 6.09 -4.82 33.60
CA LYS A 151 7.52 -4.58 33.34
C LYS A 151 7.79 -4.49 31.85
N ILE A 152 8.68 -3.58 31.44
CA ILE A 152 9.13 -3.46 30.05
C ILE A 152 10.35 -4.33 29.84
N ILE A 153 10.19 -5.52 29.25
CA ILE A 153 11.30 -6.47 29.02
C ILE A 153 12.12 -6.14 27.77
N SER A 154 11.51 -5.48 26.77
CA SER A 154 12.20 -4.96 25.59
C SER A 154 11.53 -3.71 25.03
N PHE A 155 12.33 -2.83 24.43
CA PHE A 155 11.87 -1.62 23.75
C PHE A 155 12.63 -1.44 22.43
N LEU A 156 11.89 -1.41 21.32
CA LEU A 156 12.40 -1.04 20.01
C LEU A 156 11.66 0.21 19.54
N SER A 157 12.38 1.22 19.06
CA SER A 157 11.81 2.37 18.36
C SER A 157 12.56 2.60 17.05
N TYR A 158 11.81 2.64 15.95
CA TYR A 158 12.34 2.92 14.64
C TYR A 158 11.51 3.99 13.93
N CYS A 159 12.19 5.03 13.45
CA CYS A 159 11.60 6.15 12.72
C CYS A 159 12.21 6.29 11.32
N GLY A 160 11.39 6.53 10.31
CA GLY A 160 11.80 6.83 8.94
C GLY A 160 11.00 8.00 8.38
N GLY A 161 11.70 9.07 8.00
CA GLY A 161 11.20 10.04 7.02
C GLY A 161 11.67 9.60 5.64
N LEU A 162 10.74 9.18 4.80
CA LEU A 162 10.99 8.53 3.51
C LEU A 162 10.14 9.21 2.43
N PRO A 163 10.44 9.02 1.14
CA PRO A 163 9.43 9.25 0.13
C PRO A 163 8.26 8.26 0.32
N ALA A 164 7.05 8.66 -0.08
CA ALA A 164 5.95 7.70 -0.21
C ALA A 164 6.37 6.55 -1.16
N PRO A 165 5.85 5.31 -0.99
CA PRO A 165 6.30 4.17 -1.79
C PRO A 165 6.22 4.40 -3.31
N GLU A 166 5.19 5.11 -3.76
CA GLU A 166 5.01 5.50 -5.17
C GLU A 166 6.03 6.55 -5.67
N ASN A 167 6.75 7.22 -4.78
CA ASN A 167 7.76 8.27 -5.06
C ASN A 167 9.19 7.85 -4.66
N SER A 168 9.41 6.57 -4.35
CA SER A 168 10.74 6.02 -4.01
C SER A 168 11.50 5.51 -5.25
N ASP A 169 11.40 6.24 -6.36
CA ASP A 169 11.71 5.81 -7.73
C ASP A 169 13.16 6.07 -8.19
N ASN A 170 14.02 6.59 -7.30
CA ASN A 170 15.45 6.76 -7.58
C ASN A 170 16.29 5.58 -7.06
N PRO A 171 17.55 5.42 -7.51
CA PRO A 171 18.39 4.26 -7.17
C PRO A 171 18.67 4.06 -5.68
N LEU A 172 18.51 5.09 -4.85
CA LEU A 172 18.64 4.99 -3.39
C LEU A 172 17.29 4.69 -2.72
N GLY A 173 16.17 4.88 -3.40
CA GLY A 173 14.83 4.82 -2.80
C GLY A 173 14.61 5.91 -1.75
N TYR A 174 15.29 7.07 -1.86
CA TYR A 174 15.24 8.12 -0.84
C TYR A 174 15.12 9.51 -1.45
N LYS A 175 14.38 10.42 -0.82
CA LYS A 175 14.28 11.84 -1.18
C LYS A 175 14.35 12.68 0.11
N PHE A 176 14.89 13.89 0.03
CA PHE A 176 15.12 14.72 1.21
C PHE A 176 13.86 15.50 1.61
N SER A 177 13.21 15.08 2.70
CA SER A 177 12.15 15.86 3.38
C SER A 177 12.66 16.71 4.55
N TRP A 178 13.96 16.61 4.85
CA TRP A 178 14.67 17.39 5.86
C TRP A 178 16.15 17.52 5.46
N SER A 179 16.96 18.17 6.30
CA SER A 179 18.37 18.51 6.01
C SER A 179 19.15 17.38 5.33
N ALA A 180 19.53 17.58 4.06
CA ALA A 180 20.29 16.62 3.28
C ALA A 180 21.64 16.27 3.93
N ARG A 181 22.38 17.29 4.37
CA ARG A 181 23.62 17.11 5.12
C ARG A 181 23.39 16.35 6.42
N GLY A 182 22.31 16.66 7.14
CA GLY A 182 21.93 15.95 8.36
C GLY A 182 21.66 14.46 8.13
N VAL A 183 20.97 14.12 7.03
CA VAL A 183 20.77 12.73 6.61
C VAL A 183 22.10 12.04 6.39
N LEU A 184 22.99 12.63 5.58
CA LEU A 184 24.28 12.01 5.23
C LEU A 184 25.19 11.83 6.45
N LEU A 185 25.21 12.80 7.37
CA LEU A 185 25.94 12.66 8.63
C LEU A 185 25.39 11.54 9.51
N ALA A 186 24.06 11.38 9.56
CA ALA A 186 23.44 10.32 10.35
C ALA A 186 23.82 8.90 9.86
N LEU A 187 24.19 8.76 8.58
CA LEU A 187 24.71 7.50 8.02
C LEU A 187 26.11 7.15 8.55
N LYS A 188 26.82 8.11 9.16
CA LYS A 188 28.12 7.92 9.82
C LYS A 188 28.02 7.75 11.33
N ASN A 189 26.83 7.67 11.90
CA ASN A 189 26.72 7.50 13.34
C ASN A 189 27.32 6.15 13.79
N ALA A 190 27.90 6.12 14.98
CA ALA A 190 28.08 4.86 15.69
C ALA A 190 26.78 4.49 16.42
N ALA A 191 26.56 3.20 16.66
CA ALA A 191 25.44 2.74 17.46
C ALA A 191 25.93 1.98 18.70
N LYS A 192 25.22 2.19 19.82
CA LYS A 192 25.47 1.49 21.07
C LYS A 192 24.13 1.19 21.73
N TYR A 193 23.84 -0.06 22.07
CA TYR A 193 22.50 -0.44 22.52
C TYR A 193 22.51 -1.69 23.39
N TYR A 194 21.41 -1.93 24.12
CA TYR A 194 21.22 -3.18 24.86
C TYR A 194 20.55 -4.22 23.99
N LYS A 195 21.08 -5.44 23.97
CA LYS A 195 20.46 -6.63 23.38
C LYS A 195 20.66 -7.82 24.32
N ASP A 196 19.54 -8.41 24.75
CA ASP A 196 19.52 -9.57 25.64
C ASP A 196 20.36 -9.39 26.92
N GLY A 197 20.37 -8.16 27.44
CA GLY A 197 21.10 -7.76 28.65
C GLY A 197 22.56 -7.39 28.43
N LYS A 198 23.07 -7.45 27.19
CA LYS A 198 24.45 -7.09 26.84
C LYS A 198 24.51 -5.80 26.04
N VAL A 199 25.56 -5.01 26.25
CA VAL A 199 25.85 -3.84 25.43
C VAL A 199 26.45 -4.31 24.11
N VAL A 200 25.88 -3.86 23.00
CA VAL A 200 26.38 -4.05 21.64
C VAL A 200 26.84 -2.70 21.11
N GLU A 201 28.05 -2.65 20.57
CA GLU A 201 28.63 -1.48 19.93
C GLU A 201 28.86 -1.76 18.45
N VAL A 202 28.53 -0.79 17.59
CA VAL A 202 28.65 -0.85 16.14
C VAL A 202 29.37 0.41 15.68
N ALA A 203 30.53 0.22 15.07
CA ALA A 203 31.29 1.33 14.50
C ALA A 203 30.57 1.93 13.28
N SER A 204 30.86 3.20 12.98
CA SER A 204 30.26 3.92 11.85
C SER A 204 30.37 3.16 10.52
N GLN A 205 31.53 2.58 10.23
CA GLN A 205 31.81 1.84 8.99
C GLN A 205 30.98 0.55 8.86
N ASP A 206 30.58 -0.06 9.98
CA ASP A 206 29.85 -1.31 10.03
C ASP A 206 28.32 -1.09 10.12
N LEU A 207 27.88 0.16 10.32
CA LEU A 207 26.49 0.53 10.64
C LEU A 207 25.50 -0.03 9.62
N MET A 208 25.74 0.22 8.34
CA MET A 208 24.84 -0.20 7.26
C MET A 208 24.72 -1.72 7.16
N GLY A 209 25.78 -2.47 7.50
CA GLY A 209 25.76 -3.93 7.54
C GLY A 209 24.90 -4.53 8.65
N THR A 210 24.40 -3.71 9.58
CA THR A 210 23.50 -4.15 10.65
C THR A 210 22.01 -4.03 10.29
N ALA A 211 21.70 -3.46 9.13
CA ALA A 211 20.33 -3.33 8.65
C ALA A 211 19.66 -4.70 8.48
N LYS A 212 18.44 -4.83 9.01
CA LYS A 212 17.64 -6.04 8.92
C LYS A 212 16.23 -5.72 8.45
N PRO A 213 15.57 -6.61 7.68
CA PRO A 213 14.16 -6.46 7.36
C PRO A 213 13.33 -6.21 8.63
N TYR A 214 12.43 -5.23 8.58
CA TYR A 214 11.60 -4.84 9.72
C TYR A 214 10.14 -4.68 9.28
N LEU A 215 9.29 -5.63 9.68
CA LEU A 215 7.91 -5.69 9.22
C LEU A 215 6.97 -4.87 10.12
N ILE A 216 6.38 -3.81 9.56
CA ILE A 216 5.33 -3.01 10.21
C ILE A 216 3.97 -3.31 9.54
N TYR A 217 3.86 -3.11 8.23
CA TYR A 217 2.73 -3.55 7.41
C TYR A 217 3.24 -4.32 6.18
N PRO A 218 2.48 -5.31 5.66
CA PRO A 218 2.91 -6.13 4.52
C PRO A 218 3.26 -5.36 3.24
N GLY A 219 2.71 -4.15 3.07
CA GLY A 219 2.93 -3.33 1.86
C GLY A 219 4.24 -2.55 1.82
N TYR A 220 5.11 -2.64 2.83
CA TYR A 220 6.37 -1.88 2.87
C TYR A 220 7.60 -2.77 3.00
N ALA A 221 8.57 -2.56 2.12
CA ALA A 221 9.87 -3.24 2.14
C ALA A 221 10.87 -2.52 3.05
N PHE A 222 10.58 -2.41 4.35
CA PHE A 222 11.48 -1.72 5.28
C PHE A 222 12.65 -2.59 5.75
N VAL A 223 13.77 -1.93 5.96
CA VAL A 223 14.88 -2.38 6.78
C VAL A 223 15.10 -1.39 7.93
N ALA A 224 15.54 -1.91 9.06
CA ALA A 224 15.83 -1.16 10.27
C ALA A 224 17.26 -1.41 10.74
N TYR A 225 17.93 -0.37 11.22
CA TYR A 225 19.23 -0.47 11.88
C TYR A 225 19.31 0.52 13.05
N PRO A 226 20.06 0.19 14.12
CA PRO A 226 20.37 1.14 15.17
C PRO A 226 21.28 2.24 14.59
N ASN A 227 21.10 3.50 14.98
CA ASN A 227 21.88 4.61 14.43
C ASN A 227 22.31 5.65 15.48
N ARG A 228 22.32 5.26 16.76
CA ARG A 228 22.69 6.12 17.90
C ARG A 228 22.98 5.29 19.16
N ASP A 229 23.45 5.96 20.20
CA ASP A 229 23.52 5.38 21.54
C ASP A 229 22.13 5.35 22.19
N SER A 230 21.62 4.15 22.38
CA SER A 230 20.34 3.83 23.01
C SER A 230 20.50 3.47 24.49
N THR A 231 21.74 3.28 24.99
CA THR A 231 21.98 2.81 26.36
C THR A 231 21.46 3.76 27.45
N PRO A 232 21.56 5.10 27.33
CA PRO A 232 21.05 6.01 28.36
C PRO A 232 19.53 5.98 28.54
N TYR A 233 18.79 5.43 27.57
CA TYR A 233 17.33 5.35 27.65
C TYR A 233 16.84 4.29 28.64
N LYS A 234 17.73 3.43 29.12
CA LYS A 234 17.44 2.53 30.23
C LYS A 234 17.09 3.32 31.49
N GLU A 235 17.90 4.33 31.81
CA GLU A 235 17.66 5.23 32.94
C GLU A 235 16.66 6.33 32.58
N ARG A 236 16.81 6.99 31.42
CA ARG A 236 15.95 8.13 31.05
C ARG A 236 14.47 7.77 30.92
N TYR A 237 14.14 6.55 30.50
CA TYR A 237 12.74 6.08 30.44
C TYR A 237 12.30 5.32 31.69
N GLY A 238 13.18 5.12 32.68
CA GLY A 238 12.85 4.39 33.90
C GLY A 238 12.57 2.91 33.68
N ILE A 239 13.27 2.24 32.74
CA ILE A 239 13.10 0.81 32.41
C ILE A 239 14.37 -0.01 32.71
N PRO A 240 14.89 -0.01 33.95
CA PRO A 240 16.10 -0.78 34.30
C PRO A 240 15.94 -2.30 34.10
N GLU A 241 14.71 -2.80 34.05
CA GLU A 241 14.37 -4.19 33.80
C GLU A 241 14.51 -4.61 32.33
N ALA A 242 14.53 -3.66 31.40
CA ALA A 242 14.62 -3.96 29.97
C ALA A 242 15.96 -4.60 29.61
N LYS A 243 15.89 -5.71 28.88
CA LYS A 243 17.05 -6.46 28.38
C LYS A 243 17.48 -6.01 26.99
N THR A 244 16.54 -5.50 26.21
CA THR A 244 16.80 -5.02 24.85
C THR A 244 16.23 -3.62 24.71
N ILE A 245 17.04 -2.64 24.33
CA ILE A 245 16.66 -1.25 24.13
C ILE A 245 17.35 -0.76 22.86
N VAL A 246 16.58 -0.55 21.80
CA VAL A 246 17.10 -0.08 20.51
C VAL A 246 16.30 1.10 20.02
N ARG A 247 16.98 2.21 19.73
CA ARG A 247 16.45 3.32 18.95
C ARG A 247 17.23 3.39 17.64
N GLY A 248 16.51 3.39 16.52
CA GLY A 248 17.11 3.28 15.20
C GLY A 248 16.31 4.02 14.14
N THR A 249 16.64 3.73 12.88
CA THR A 249 15.96 4.33 11.74
C THR A 249 15.46 3.28 10.76
N LEU A 250 14.41 3.64 10.00
CA LEU A 250 13.85 2.86 8.91
C LEU A 250 14.35 3.38 7.56
N ARG A 251 14.62 2.47 6.63
CA ARG A 251 14.89 2.74 5.21
C ARG A 251 14.20 1.70 4.33
N TYR A 252 14.05 1.97 3.04
CA TYR A 252 13.66 0.92 2.09
C TYR A 252 14.84 -0.03 1.84
N GLN A 253 14.54 -1.28 1.51
CA GLN A 253 15.53 -2.27 1.06
C GLN A 253 16.36 -1.73 -0.11
N GLY A 254 17.65 -2.06 -0.14
CA GLY A 254 18.61 -1.58 -1.15
C GLY A 254 19.29 -0.25 -0.80
N PHE A 255 18.73 0.55 0.13
CA PHE A 255 19.38 1.80 0.58
C PHE A 255 20.66 1.53 1.39
N PRO A 256 20.68 0.68 2.43
CA PRO A 256 21.89 0.47 3.23
C PRO A 256 23.07 -0.08 2.43
N GLU A 257 22.80 -0.98 1.49
CA GLU A 257 23.80 -1.59 0.61
C GLU A 257 24.46 -0.52 -0.27
N PHE A 258 23.65 0.36 -0.86
CA PHE A 258 24.14 1.50 -1.64
C PHE A 258 25.00 2.45 -0.80
N VAL A 259 24.53 2.79 0.41
CA VAL A 259 25.25 3.69 1.32
C VAL A 259 26.55 3.06 1.80
N ARG A 260 26.59 1.75 2.07
CA ARG A 260 27.82 1.05 2.45
C ARG A 260 28.90 1.24 1.39
N VAL A 261 28.54 1.15 0.11
CA VAL A 261 29.48 1.41 -0.99
C VAL A 261 29.96 2.87 -1.00
N LEU A 262 29.09 3.85 -0.76
CA LEU A 262 29.52 5.26 -0.62
C LEU A 262 30.48 5.49 0.55
N VAL A 263 30.27 4.77 1.68
CA VAL A 263 31.19 4.79 2.82
C VAL A 263 32.54 4.18 2.44
N ASP A 264 32.55 2.98 1.85
CA ASP A 264 33.76 2.27 1.43
C ASP A 264 34.56 3.05 0.38
N MET A 265 33.87 3.81 -0.48
CA MET A 265 34.48 4.69 -1.48
C MET A 265 35.05 5.98 -0.87
N GLY A 266 34.76 6.31 0.39
CA GLY A 266 35.20 7.54 1.05
C GLY A 266 34.35 8.78 0.74
N PHE A 267 33.21 8.62 0.08
CA PHE A 267 32.33 9.72 -0.34
C PHE A 267 31.55 10.36 0.80
N LEU A 268 31.47 9.70 1.95
CA LEU A 268 30.91 10.26 3.19
C LEU A 268 32.01 10.82 4.13
N SER A 269 33.24 11.04 3.64
CA SER A 269 34.26 11.72 4.44
C SER A 269 34.01 13.24 4.49
N ASP A 270 34.12 13.83 5.69
CA ASP A 270 34.12 15.27 5.92
C ASP A 270 35.55 15.83 6.07
N GLU A 271 36.57 15.00 5.85
CA GLU A 271 37.95 15.44 5.80
C GLU A 271 38.20 16.34 4.59
N LYS A 272 38.90 17.45 4.82
CA LYS A 272 39.17 18.44 3.78
C LYS A 272 40.09 17.87 2.70
N GLN A 273 39.71 18.05 1.44
CA GLN A 273 40.49 17.68 0.27
C GLN A 273 40.57 18.88 -0.68
N SER A 274 41.76 19.45 -0.83
CA SER A 274 41.97 20.74 -1.53
C SER A 274 41.52 20.74 -3.00
N PHE A 275 41.49 19.58 -3.66
CA PHE A 275 41.00 19.49 -5.04
C PHE A 275 39.48 19.62 -5.16
N LEU A 276 38.73 19.51 -4.05
CA LEU A 276 37.28 19.75 -3.98
C LEU A 276 36.93 21.21 -3.67
N ASP A 277 37.93 22.09 -3.60
CA ASP A 277 37.75 23.55 -3.57
C ASP A 277 37.61 24.13 -4.99
N GLN A 278 37.79 23.31 -6.04
CA GLN A 278 37.74 23.72 -7.45
C GLN A 278 36.67 22.95 -8.23
N PRO A 279 36.02 23.55 -9.26
CA PRO A 279 34.94 22.92 -10.03
C PRO A 279 35.49 21.96 -11.10
N ILE A 280 36.14 20.88 -10.67
CA ILE A 280 36.59 19.77 -11.54
C ILE A 280 35.42 18.87 -11.95
N THR A 281 35.61 17.99 -12.94
CA THR A 281 34.57 17.03 -13.35
C THR A 281 34.34 15.96 -12.28
N TRP A 282 33.14 15.37 -12.26
CA TRP A 282 32.82 14.28 -11.34
C TRP A 282 33.74 13.06 -11.54
N LYS A 283 34.06 12.67 -12.78
CA LYS A 283 35.01 11.57 -13.02
C LYS A 283 36.42 11.84 -12.50
N GLU A 284 36.90 13.09 -12.53
CA GLU A 284 38.18 13.48 -11.94
C GLU A 284 38.12 13.49 -10.41
N ALA A 285 37.04 14.00 -9.82
CA ALA A 285 36.83 13.97 -8.38
C ALA A 285 36.77 12.52 -7.86
N THR A 286 36.00 11.66 -8.52
CA THR A 286 35.89 10.23 -8.21
C THR A 286 37.22 9.51 -8.36
N GLN A 287 38.00 9.80 -9.41
CA GLN A 287 39.35 9.26 -9.59
C GLN A 287 40.25 9.60 -8.41
N LYS A 288 40.26 10.86 -7.96
CA LYS A 288 41.10 11.32 -6.84
C LYS A 288 40.65 10.75 -5.50
N ILE A 289 39.33 10.73 -5.23
CA ILE A 289 38.77 10.17 -3.99
C ILE A 289 39.09 8.68 -3.88
N LEU A 290 38.92 7.92 -4.96
CA LEU A 290 39.22 6.48 -4.99
C LEU A 290 40.71 6.16 -5.11
N SER A 291 41.55 7.14 -5.44
CA SER A 291 42.95 6.93 -5.85
C SER A 291 43.05 5.93 -7.03
N ALA A 292 42.15 6.06 -8.02
CA ALA A 292 42.12 5.21 -9.21
C ALA A 292 43.23 5.58 -10.21
N THR A 293 43.62 4.65 -11.08
CA THR A 293 44.69 4.82 -12.07
C THR A 293 44.37 5.86 -13.14
N SER A 294 43.11 5.98 -13.54
CA SER A 294 42.62 7.01 -14.46
C SER A 294 41.17 7.39 -14.18
N SER A 295 40.66 8.42 -14.84
CA SER A 295 39.26 8.85 -14.77
C SER A 295 38.36 8.16 -15.81
N THR A 296 38.85 7.10 -16.47
CA THR A 296 38.01 6.28 -17.36
C THR A 296 37.01 5.45 -16.56
N GLU A 297 35.79 5.27 -17.07
CA GLU A 297 34.74 4.58 -16.33
C GLU A 297 35.13 3.15 -15.92
N ASN A 298 35.90 2.43 -16.76
CA ASN A 298 36.37 1.08 -16.44
C ASN A 298 37.34 1.05 -15.25
N ASP A 299 38.30 1.98 -15.19
CA ASP A 299 39.23 2.08 -14.07
C ASP A 299 38.52 2.51 -12.79
N LEU A 300 37.54 3.41 -12.90
CA LEU A 300 36.71 3.82 -11.75
C LEU A 300 35.87 2.65 -11.23
N LYS A 301 35.21 1.87 -12.11
CA LYS A 301 34.47 0.65 -11.72
C LYS A 301 35.37 -0.37 -11.05
N TRP A 302 36.60 -0.55 -11.54
CA TRP A 302 37.57 -1.47 -10.93
C TRP A 302 38.03 -0.98 -9.55
N ALA A 303 38.28 0.33 -9.39
CA ALA A 303 38.64 0.93 -8.12
C ALA A 303 37.49 0.81 -7.09
N ILE A 304 36.24 0.98 -7.50
CA ILE A 304 35.06 0.74 -6.65
C ILE A 304 34.99 -0.74 -6.24
N ALA A 305 35.13 -1.66 -7.19
CA ALA A 305 35.06 -3.09 -6.95
C ALA A 305 36.18 -3.61 -6.03
N SER A 306 37.33 -2.95 -5.97
CA SER A 306 38.43 -3.33 -5.07
C SER A 306 38.31 -2.77 -3.65
N LYS A 307 37.49 -1.72 -3.45
CA LYS A 307 37.30 -1.09 -2.14
C LYS A 307 36.01 -1.50 -1.44
N ALA A 308 34.95 -1.78 -2.20
CA ALA A 308 33.64 -2.08 -1.66
C ALA A 308 33.30 -3.58 -1.73
N LYS A 309 32.47 -4.04 -0.78
CA LYS A 309 31.92 -5.40 -0.78
C LYS A 309 30.50 -5.39 -1.33
N PHE A 310 30.22 -6.30 -2.25
CA PHE A 310 28.91 -6.51 -2.85
C PHE A 310 28.38 -7.87 -2.47
N ASP A 311 27.06 -7.96 -2.24
CA ASP A 311 26.43 -9.19 -1.81
C ASP A 311 26.17 -10.15 -2.99
N SER A 312 26.01 -9.61 -4.20
CA SER A 312 25.96 -10.36 -5.46
C SER A 312 26.45 -9.52 -6.65
N THR A 313 26.60 -10.14 -7.82
CA THR A 313 26.95 -9.43 -9.07
C THR A 313 25.81 -8.50 -9.50
N GLU A 314 24.56 -8.93 -9.37
CA GLU A 314 23.37 -8.13 -9.69
C GLU A 314 23.30 -6.87 -8.81
N GLU A 315 23.58 -7.03 -7.51
CA GLU A 315 23.58 -5.91 -6.57
C GLU A 315 24.73 -4.94 -6.85
N LYS A 316 25.89 -5.47 -7.27
CA LYS A 316 27.00 -4.64 -7.76
C LYS A 316 26.57 -3.80 -8.96
N ASP A 317 25.95 -4.41 -9.97
CA ASP A 317 25.55 -3.71 -11.18
C ASP A 317 24.49 -2.64 -10.87
N ARG A 318 23.49 -2.96 -10.02
CA ARG A 318 22.49 -2.00 -9.52
C ARG A 318 23.13 -0.77 -8.86
N ILE A 319 24.10 -0.99 -7.97
CA ILE A 319 24.78 0.10 -7.27
C ILE A 319 25.62 0.93 -8.24
N ILE A 320 26.37 0.29 -9.15
CA ILE A 320 27.16 0.99 -10.16
C ILE A 320 26.27 1.87 -11.06
N ASP A 321 25.10 1.38 -11.44
CA ASP A 321 24.13 2.15 -12.23
C ASP A 321 23.58 3.34 -11.44
N GLY A 322 23.31 3.18 -10.14
CA GLY A 322 22.91 4.30 -9.31
C GLY A 322 24.04 5.33 -9.09
N LEU A 323 25.30 4.92 -8.98
CA LEU A 323 26.44 5.84 -8.94
C LEU A 323 26.57 6.62 -10.25
N ARG A 324 26.22 6.00 -11.39
CA ARG A 324 26.12 6.67 -12.69
C ARG A 324 24.98 7.68 -12.71
N TRP A 325 23.82 7.34 -12.16
CA TRP A 325 22.69 8.27 -12.02
C TRP A 325 23.02 9.50 -11.16
N ILE A 326 23.76 9.31 -10.06
CA ILE A 326 24.29 10.43 -9.25
C ILE A 326 25.20 11.34 -10.10
N GLY A 327 25.88 10.77 -11.11
CA GLY A 327 26.77 11.48 -12.02
C GLY A 327 28.25 11.26 -11.72
N LEU A 328 28.62 10.30 -10.87
CA LEU A 328 30.02 10.14 -10.40
C LEU A 328 31.02 9.74 -11.50
N PHE A 329 30.53 9.32 -12.66
CA PHE A 329 31.35 8.99 -13.85
C PHE A 329 31.27 10.07 -14.94
N SER A 330 30.58 11.18 -14.71
CA SER A 330 30.28 12.17 -15.75
C SER A 330 31.35 13.27 -15.88
N ASP A 331 31.25 14.01 -16.99
CA ASP A 331 31.98 15.26 -17.24
C ASP A 331 31.33 16.49 -16.58
N GLU A 332 30.23 16.33 -15.85
CA GLU A 332 29.62 17.43 -15.11
C GLU A 332 30.55 17.92 -14.01
N LYS A 333 30.60 19.24 -13.82
CA LYS A 333 31.45 19.84 -12.79
C LYS A 333 30.83 19.70 -11.41
N ILE A 334 31.66 19.39 -10.42
CA ILE A 334 31.26 19.37 -9.01
C ILE A 334 30.89 20.78 -8.53
N ILE A 335 30.05 20.85 -7.50
CA ILE A 335 29.84 22.08 -6.72
C ILE A 335 30.86 22.06 -5.58
N PRO A 336 31.89 22.94 -5.59
CA PRO A 336 32.97 22.85 -4.62
C PRO A 336 32.49 23.10 -3.19
N ARG A 337 32.74 22.14 -2.30
CA ARG A 337 32.44 22.24 -0.87
C ARG A 337 33.59 21.77 0.03
N GLY A 338 34.77 21.53 -0.55
CA GLY A 338 36.02 21.30 0.18
C GLY A 338 36.21 19.92 0.81
N ASN A 339 35.15 19.10 0.94
CA ASN A 339 35.25 17.69 1.34
C ASN A 339 34.27 16.80 0.53
N PRO A 340 34.51 15.47 0.46
CA PRO A 340 33.67 14.56 -0.32
C PRO A 340 32.18 14.60 0.06
N LEU A 341 31.86 14.55 1.36
CA LEU A 341 30.49 14.49 1.87
C LEU A 341 29.68 15.73 1.45
N ASP A 342 30.21 16.92 1.69
CA ASP A 342 29.51 18.17 1.41
C ASP A 342 29.42 18.41 -0.11
N THR A 343 30.42 17.96 -0.88
CA THR A 343 30.41 18.05 -2.35
C THR A 343 29.36 17.13 -2.95
N LEU A 344 29.27 15.88 -2.46
CA LEU A 344 28.21 14.95 -2.84
C LEU A 344 26.84 15.46 -2.41
N CYS A 345 26.72 16.00 -1.19
CA CYS A 345 25.50 16.58 -0.65
C CYS A 345 24.93 17.63 -1.59
N ALA A 346 25.76 18.54 -2.12
CA ALA A 346 25.30 19.59 -3.04
C ALA A 346 24.71 19.04 -4.35
N THR A 347 25.18 17.88 -4.82
CA THR A 347 24.59 17.19 -5.99
C THR A 347 23.30 16.48 -5.63
N LEU A 348 23.29 15.72 -4.53
CA LEU A 348 22.11 14.99 -4.09
C LEU A 348 20.96 15.94 -3.70
N GLU A 349 21.28 17.12 -3.14
CA GLU A 349 20.31 18.18 -2.86
C GLU A 349 19.53 18.61 -4.09
N LYS A 350 20.08 18.48 -5.30
CA LYS A 350 19.37 18.76 -6.55
C LYS A 350 18.61 17.55 -7.08
N LYS A 351 19.20 16.36 -6.98
CA LYS A 351 18.69 15.13 -7.59
C LYS A 351 17.63 14.39 -6.75
N MET A 352 17.62 14.61 -5.44
CA MET A 352 16.76 13.90 -4.49
C MET A 352 15.72 14.84 -3.86
N GLN A 353 15.29 15.86 -4.60
CA GLN A 353 14.17 16.70 -4.23
C GLN A 353 12.85 16.01 -4.60
N PHE A 354 11.78 16.37 -3.91
CA PHE A 354 10.44 16.00 -4.34
C PHE A 354 10.03 16.88 -5.53
N GLU A 355 9.51 16.24 -6.57
CA GLU A 355 8.94 16.91 -7.74
C GLU A 355 7.48 17.34 -7.50
N GLU A 356 6.91 18.09 -8.45
CA GLU A 356 5.51 18.52 -8.35
C GLU A 356 4.57 17.31 -8.27
N GLY A 357 3.70 17.30 -7.25
CA GLY A 357 2.75 16.20 -7.01
C GLY A 357 3.31 15.04 -6.19
N GLU A 358 4.62 15.00 -5.94
CA GLU A 358 5.21 13.99 -5.06
C GLU A 358 5.02 14.33 -3.58
N ARG A 359 5.11 13.30 -2.73
CA ARG A 359 4.97 13.45 -1.28
C ARG A 359 5.94 12.61 -0.49
N ASP A 360 6.31 13.12 0.67
CA ASP A 360 7.02 12.34 1.68
C ASP A 360 6.05 11.52 2.54
N PHE A 361 6.64 10.69 3.38
CA PHE A 361 5.97 9.72 4.21
C PHE A 361 6.78 9.53 5.49
N VAL A 362 6.09 9.48 6.63
CA VAL A 362 6.70 9.18 7.93
C VAL A 362 6.10 7.91 8.49
N MET A 363 7.00 7.00 8.89
CA MET A 363 6.69 5.83 9.69
C MET A 363 7.48 5.88 11.00
N LEU A 364 6.79 5.80 12.13
CA LEU A 364 7.40 5.63 13.45
C LEU A 364 6.68 4.51 14.17
N GLN A 365 7.40 3.47 14.61
CA GLN A 365 6.83 2.41 15.41
C GLN A 365 7.67 2.13 16.66
N HIS A 366 6.98 2.04 17.78
CA HIS A 366 7.45 1.41 19.00
C HIS A 366 6.99 -0.04 19.06
N LYS A 367 7.86 -0.93 19.54
CA LYS A 367 7.51 -2.31 19.92
C LYS A 367 8.01 -2.57 21.33
N PHE A 368 7.07 -2.76 22.25
CA PHE A 368 7.30 -3.07 23.66
C PHE A 368 7.07 -4.55 23.89
N GLY A 369 8.09 -5.26 24.39
CA GLY A 369 7.87 -6.52 25.09
C GLY A 369 7.46 -6.21 26.51
N ILE A 370 6.29 -6.69 26.92
CA ILE A 370 5.72 -6.43 28.25
C ILE A 370 5.56 -7.75 28.99
N GLU A 371 5.94 -7.76 30.26
CA GLU A 371 5.56 -8.78 31.24
C GLU A 371 4.56 -8.16 32.22
N ASN A 372 3.31 -8.62 32.17
CA ASN A 372 2.23 -8.13 33.01
C ASN A 372 2.42 -8.56 34.47
N LYS A 373 1.67 -7.95 35.39
CA LYS A 373 1.73 -8.24 36.84
C LYS A 373 1.48 -9.71 37.18
N ASP A 374 0.67 -10.41 36.38
CA ASP A 374 0.36 -11.83 36.54
C ASP A 374 1.42 -12.78 35.92
N GLY A 375 2.49 -12.23 35.33
CA GLY A 375 3.55 -12.97 34.66
C GLY A 375 3.25 -13.33 33.20
N SER A 376 2.07 -12.97 32.67
CA SER A 376 1.77 -13.11 31.24
C SER A 376 2.64 -12.15 30.41
N LYS A 377 2.95 -12.54 29.17
CA LYS A 377 3.77 -11.73 28.26
C LYS A 377 2.96 -11.30 27.05
N GLU A 378 3.15 -10.06 26.64
CA GLU A 378 2.53 -9.51 25.43
C GLU A 378 3.52 -8.65 24.65
N THR A 379 3.20 -8.41 23.38
CA THR A 379 3.85 -7.35 22.61
C THR A 379 2.84 -6.24 22.39
N ARG A 380 3.19 -5.02 22.77
CA ARG A 380 2.40 -3.82 22.42
C ARG A 380 3.17 -3.00 21.39
N THR A 381 2.49 -2.53 20.37
CA THR A 381 3.04 -1.58 19.41
C THR A 381 2.34 -0.25 19.53
N SER A 382 3.07 0.85 19.34
CA SER A 382 2.50 2.19 19.11
C SER A 382 3.02 2.64 17.74
N THR A 383 2.15 2.98 16.79
CA THR A 383 2.52 3.23 15.39
C THR A 383 1.95 4.55 14.86
N LEU A 384 2.82 5.40 14.31
CA LEU A 384 2.48 6.62 13.55
C LEU A 384 2.69 6.36 12.06
N VAL A 385 1.69 6.71 11.24
CA VAL A 385 1.79 6.72 9.78
C VAL A 385 1.25 8.05 9.30
N GLU A 386 2.08 8.83 8.60
CA GLU A 386 1.67 10.13 8.06
C GLU A 386 2.19 10.28 6.64
N TYR A 387 1.32 10.71 5.73
CA TYR A 387 1.67 11.06 4.36
C TYR A 387 1.69 12.57 4.23
N GLY A 388 2.69 13.10 3.51
CA GLY A 388 2.72 14.51 3.14
C GLY A 388 1.55 14.87 2.24
N ASP A 389 1.12 16.12 2.31
CA ASP A 389 0.18 16.71 1.37
C ASP A 389 0.96 17.42 0.27
N PRO A 390 0.90 16.98 -1.00
CA PRO A 390 1.58 17.66 -2.12
C PRO A 390 1.21 19.14 -2.29
N LYS A 391 0.04 19.57 -1.78
CA LYS A 391 -0.41 20.97 -1.79
C LYS A 391 -0.25 21.67 -0.45
N GLY A 392 0.17 20.92 0.58
CA GLY A 392 0.27 21.38 1.95
C GLY A 392 1.67 21.16 2.50
N TYR A 393 1.76 20.68 3.74
CA TYR A 393 3.04 20.36 4.37
C TYR A 393 3.47 18.93 4.03
N SER A 394 4.79 18.74 3.94
CA SER A 394 5.37 17.41 4.07
C SER A 394 5.03 16.82 5.44
N ALA A 395 4.90 15.49 5.52
CA ALA A 395 4.68 14.77 6.77
C ALA A 395 5.77 15.12 7.79
N MET A 396 7.03 15.19 7.34
CA MET A 396 8.16 15.59 8.18
C MET A 396 8.00 17.02 8.72
N ALA A 397 7.56 17.98 7.89
CA ALA A 397 7.34 19.35 8.33
C ALA A 397 6.22 19.44 9.36
N LYS A 398 5.08 18.78 9.08
CA LYS A 398 3.93 18.74 9.99
C LYS A 398 4.34 18.17 11.35
N LEU A 399 4.99 17.01 11.35
CA LEU A 399 5.31 16.25 12.56
C LEU A 399 6.51 16.79 13.36
N VAL A 400 7.30 17.71 12.81
CA VAL A 400 8.33 18.44 13.55
C VAL A 400 7.84 19.83 13.96
N GLY A 401 7.20 20.54 13.04
CA GLY A 401 6.84 21.94 13.22
C GLY A 401 5.66 22.15 14.16
N ILE A 402 4.63 21.31 14.10
CA ILE A 402 3.46 21.45 14.97
C ILE A 402 3.81 21.16 16.44
N PRO A 403 4.52 20.05 16.80
CA PRO A 403 4.98 19.84 18.18
C PRO A 403 5.82 20.98 18.73
N CYS A 404 6.70 21.55 17.92
CA CYS A 404 7.48 22.72 18.32
C CYS A 404 6.58 23.92 18.63
N GLY A 405 5.62 24.25 17.76
CA GLY A 405 4.67 25.35 17.99
C GLY A 405 3.77 25.14 19.21
N VAL A 406 3.30 23.92 19.42
CA VAL A 406 2.51 23.52 20.60
C VAL A 406 3.34 23.69 21.89
N ALA A 407 4.59 23.23 21.90
CA ALA A 407 5.47 23.38 23.05
C ALA A 407 5.76 24.85 23.37
N VAL A 408 5.94 25.70 22.35
CA VAL A 408 6.12 27.14 22.53
C VAL A 408 4.90 27.77 23.20
N LYS A 409 3.68 27.45 22.74
CA LYS A 409 2.44 27.92 23.37
C LYS A 409 2.39 27.52 24.85
N GLN A 410 2.69 26.25 25.15
CA GLN A 410 2.62 25.71 26.51
C GLN A 410 3.71 26.24 27.45
N VAL A 411 4.88 26.61 26.94
CA VAL A 411 5.91 27.29 27.73
C VAL A 411 5.51 28.75 28.00
N LEU A 412 4.90 29.43 27.02
CA LEU A 412 4.46 30.82 27.14
C LEU A 412 3.24 30.99 28.05
N ASP A 413 2.29 30.05 28.03
CA ASP A 413 1.08 30.08 28.86
C ASP A 413 1.29 29.48 30.27
N GLY A 414 2.46 28.86 30.52
CA GLY A 414 2.83 28.29 31.81
C GLY A 414 2.36 26.87 32.05
N THR A 415 1.71 26.21 31.08
CA THR A 415 1.39 24.78 31.13
C THR A 415 2.67 23.96 31.37
N ILE A 416 3.76 24.28 30.67
CA ILE A 416 5.11 23.78 30.96
C ILE A 416 5.86 24.87 31.75
N SER A 417 5.84 24.74 33.07
CA SER A 417 6.39 25.75 33.99
C SER A 417 7.74 25.38 34.63
N GLU A 418 8.19 24.13 34.48
CA GLU A 418 9.46 23.65 35.04
C GLU A 418 10.66 24.43 34.48
N LYS A 419 11.68 24.65 35.32
CA LYS A 419 12.87 25.45 34.97
C LYS A 419 14.10 24.56 34.81
N GLY A 420 15.00 24.96 33.92
CA GLY A 420 16.16 24.16 33.52
C GLY A 420 16.07 23.65 32.09
N ILE A 421 16.93 22.68 31.79
CA ILE A 421 17.01 21.96 30.51
C ILE A 421 16.06 20.77 30.58
N LEU A 422 14.95 20.85 29.83
CA LEU A 422 13.89 19.86 29.85
C LEU A 422 13.85 19.05 28.55
N ALA A 423 13.26 17.86 28.65
CA ALA A 423 12.91 16.98 27.54
C ALA A 423 11.60 16.23 27.90
N PRO A 424 10.84 15.71 26.93
CA PRO A 424 9.56 15.03 27.15
C PRO A 424 9.71 13.63 27.78
N MET A 425 10.19 13.59 29.02
CA MET A 425 10.59 12.36 29.73
C MET A 425 9.62 11.96 30.84
N THR A 426 8.53 12.71 31.05
CA THR A 426 7.56 12.44 32.12
C THR A 426 6.13 12.66 31.63
N PRO A 427 5.12 11.94 32.17
CA PRO A 427 3.71 12.18 31.85
C PRO A 427 3.28 13.64 32.07
N LYS A 428 3.83 14.31 33.09
CA LYS A 428 3.53 15.70 33.40
C LYS A 428 3.84 16.67 32.24
N ILE A 429 4.92 16.43 31.51
CA ILE A 429 5.27 17.20 30.30
C ILE A 429 4.52 16.64 29.09
N ASN A 430 4.39 15.31 29.01
CA ASN A 430 3.95 14.64 27.78
C ASN A 430 2.44 14.70 27.56
N ASP A 431 1.62 14.54 28.61
CA ASP A 431 0.17 14.46 28.49
C ASP A 431 -0.43 15.78 27.94
N PRO A 432 -0.06 16.98 28.46
CA PRO A 432 -0.56 18.23 27.89
C PRO A 432 -0.15 18.43 26.43
N LEU A 433 1.08 18.04 26.05
CA LEU A 433 1.55 18.11 24.67
C LEU A 433 0.74 17.18 23.76
N MET A 434 0.51 15.93 24.16
CA MET A 434 -0.28 14.96 23.40
C MET A 434 -1.74 15.40 23.26
N GLU A 435 -2.36 15.93 24.31
CA GLU A 435 -3.75 16.42 24.26
C GLU A 435 -3.93 17.56 23.25
N GLU A 436 -2.98 18.48 23.16
CA GLU A 436 -3.02 19.55 22.16
C GLU A 436 -2.71 19.01 20.76
N LEU A 437 -1.73 18.11 20.61
CA LEU A 437 -1.35 17.50 19.33
C LEU A 437 -2.48 16.70 18.67
N LYS A 438 -3.35 16.06 19.46
CA LYS A 438 -4.56 15.38 18.97
C LYS A 438 -5.45 16.30 18.13
N LYS A 439 -5.53 17.60 18.48
CA LYS A 439 -6.34 18.59 17.74
C LYS A 439 -5.81 18.84 16.32
N TYR A 440 -4.53 18.55 16.09
CA TYR A 440 -3.88 18.62 14.79
C TYR A 440 -3.85 17.26 14.06
N GLY A 441 -4.55 16.24 14.58
CA GLY A 441 -4.58 14.89 14.03
C GLY A 441 -3.29 14.09 14.25
N ILE A 442 -2.40 14.54 15.14
CA ILE A 442 -1.13 13.87 15.42
C ILE A 442 -1.31 12.90 16.58
N THR A 443 -1.43 11.61 16.25
CA THR A 443 -1.57 10.52 17.24
C THR A 443 -0.90 9.23 16.79
N MET A 444 -0.46 8.39 17.73
CA MET A 444 -0.01 7.03 17.43
C MET A 444 -1.09 5.99 17.76
N LEU A 445 -1.24 4.99 16.90
CA LEU A 445 -2.16 3.87 17.06
C LEU A 445 -1.52 2.74 17.86
N GLU A 446 -2.13 2.37 18.97
CA GLU A 446 -1.67 1.27 19.83
C GLU A 446 -2.37 -0.06 19.49
N LYS A 447 -1.62 -1.16 19.48
CA LYS A 447 -2.13 -2.53 19.31
C LYS A 447 -1.39 -3.49 20.24
N THR A 448 -2.12 -4.46 20.81
CA THR A 448 -1.56 -5.51 21.66
C THR A 448 -1.69 -6.87 20.99
N PHE A 449 -0.62 -7.66 21.04
CA PHE A 449 -0.52 -8.98 20.45
C PHE A 449 -0.14 -10.00 21.54
N ALA A 450 -0.83 -11.14 21.54
CA ALA A 450 -0.47 -12.30 22.38
C ALA A 450 0.93 -12.83 22.00
N PRO A 451 1.66 -13.51 22.90
CA PRO A 451 3.07 -13.87 22.69
C PRO A 451 3.28 -14.86 21.53
N ALA A 452 2.23 -15.56 21.08
CA ALA A 452 2.27 -16.44 19.91
C ALA A 452 2.06 -15.71 18.56
N PHE A 453 1.66 -14.44 18.59
CA PHE A 453 1.44 -13.62 17.41
C PHE A 453 2.62 -12.66 17.21
N GLN A 454 3.78 -13.20 16.82
CA GLN A 454 4.85 -12.39 16.24
C GLN A 454 4.50 -12.11 14.77
N LEU A 455 4.39 -10.83 14.38
CA LEU A 455 4.53 -10.43 12.98
C LEU A 455 5.79 -11.12 12.40
N PRO A 456 5.75 -11.71 11.20
CA PRO A 456 6.81 -12.57 10.68
C PRO A 456 8.10 -11.78 10.40
N ALA A 457 8.90 -11.50 11.42
CA ALA A 457 10.14 -10.73 11.30
C ALA A 457 11.14 -11.02 12.43
N GLU A 458 11.36 -12.30 12.76
CA GLU A 458 12.54 -12.70 13.57
C GLU A 458 13.27 -13.93 13.00
N ARG A 459 12.96 -14.39 11.78
CA ARG A 459 13.87 -15.31 11.06
C ARG A 459 14.99 -14.49 10.45
N ASN A 460 16.15 -14.50 11.12
CA ASN A 460 17.41 -13.95 10.64
C ASN A 460 17.68 -14.42 9.20
N PHE A 461 17.50 -13.54 8.23
CA PHE A 461 18.29 -13.57 7.00
C PHE A 461 19.70 -13.09 7.37
N SER A 462 20.52 -13.99 7.89
CA SER A 462 21.96 -13.81 7.87
C SER A 462 22.61 -15.16 7.68
N SER A 463 23.29 -15.28 6.55
CA SER A 463 24.35 -16.23 6.29
C SER A 463 25.15 -16.53 7.55
N ASN A 464 25.12 -17.78 8.00
CA ASN A 464 26.22 -18.33 8.76
C ASN A 464 26.25 -19.85 8.62
N ALA A 465 27.27 -20.30 7.91
CA ALA A 465 27.85 -21.61 8.08
C ALA A 465 27.92 -21.95 9.57
N ARG A 466 27.27 -23.03 9.98
CA ARG A 466 27.57 -23.69 11.26
C ARG A 466 27.90 -25.15 11.00
N LYS A 467 29.12 -25.48 11.45
CA LYS A 467 29.70 -26.80 11.57
C LYS A 467 28.67 -27.84 11.97
N MET A 468 28.59 -28.90 11.16
CA MET A 468 27.89 -30.13 11.47
C MET A 468 28.48 -30.80 12.71
N SER A 469 27.62 -31.18 13.65
CA SER A 469 27.85 -32.33 14.52
C SER A 469 26.71 -33.34 14.32
N THR A 470 27.05 -34.40 13.57
CA THR A 470 26.54 -35.78 13.58
C THR A 470 25.05 -36.09 13.88
N GLN A 471 24.40 -36.56 12.81
CA GLN A 471 23.52 -37.74 12.67
C GLN A 471 22.11 -37.76 13.31
N LYS A 472 21.11 -37.64 12.42
CA LYS A 472 20.12 -38.71 12.15
C LYS A 472 19.66 -38.61 10.69
N ALA A 473 19.59 -39.75 10.00
CA ALA A 473 19.17 -39.84 8.60
C ALA A 473 17.65 -39.63 8.49
N VAL A 474 17.22 -38.63 7.71
CA VAL A 474 15.79 -38.30 7.48
C VAL A 474 15.48 -38.33 5.97
N GLY A 475 15.97 -39.36 5.28
CA GLY A 475 15.76 -39.54 3.83
C GLY A 475 14.63 -40.50 3.45
N GLU A 476 14.02 -41.22 4.41
CA GLU A 476 13.21 -42.40 4.09
C GLU A 476 11.76 -42.13 3.61
N ASN A 477 11.27 -40.88 3.66
CA ASN A 477 9.84 -40.59 3.38
C ASN A 477 9.58 -39.43 2.40
N MET A 478 10.59 -38.88 1.72
CA MET A 478 10.35 -37.90 0.64
C MET A 478 10.29 -38.63 -0.71
N LEU A 479 9.27 -38.35 -1.53
CA LEU A 479 9.07 -38.96 -2.85
C LEU A 479 10.25 -38.74 -3.83
N TRP A 480 11.08 -37.74 -3.55
CA TRP A 480 12.27 -37.39 -4.32
C TRP A 480 13.60 -37.58 -3.52
N GLY A 481 13.53 -38.20 -2.34
CA GLY A 481 14.60 -38.20 -1.32
C GLY A 481 15.83 -39.05 -1.60
N GLY A 482 15.78 -40.03 -2.53
CA GLY A 482 16.86 -41.00 -2.75
C GLY A 482 18.21 -40.42 -3.22
N ARG A 483 18.24 -39.15 -3.65
CA ARG A 483 19.45 -38.44 -4.12
C ARG A 483 20.08 -37.52 -3.06
N PHE A 484 19.38 -37.19 -1.98
CA PHE A 484 19.78 -36.12 -1.07
C PHE A 484 20.58 -36.66 0.11
N THR A 485 21.78 -36.12 0.31
CA THR A 485 22.71 -36.54 1.37
C THR A 485 22.52 -35.78 2.69
N SER A 486 21.64 -34.78 2.71
CA SER A 486 21.27 -33.98 3.88
C SER A 486 19.82 -33.47 3.76
N GLY A 487 19.17 -33.14 4.88
CA GLY A 487 17.80 -32.62 4.90
C GLY A 487 17.69 -31.17 4.40
N LEU A 488 16.48 -30.75 4.01
CA LEU A 488 16.19 -29.36 3.64
C LEU A 488 16.25 -28.41 4.84
N ASP A 489 16.57 -27.14 4.57
CA ASP A 489 16.44 -26.06 5.55
C ASP A 489 14.97 -25.87 5.97
N PRO A 490 14.65 -25.67 7.27
CA PRO A 490 13.26 -25.49 7.72
C PRO A 490 12.52 -24.30 7.11
N LEU A 491 13.24 -23.24 6.70
CA LEU A 491 12.63 -22.15 5.94
C LEU A 491 12.28 -22.61 4.52
N MET A 492 13.15 -23.40 3.88
CA MET A 492 12.87 -23.97 2.56
C MET A 492 11.68 -24.92 2.60
N ILE A 493 11.55 -25.76 3.62
CA ILE A 493 10.36 -26.62 3.81
C ILE A 493 9.10 -25.75 3.87
N LYS A 494 9.09 -24.70 4.70
CA LYS A 494 7.94 -23.80 4.82
C LYS A 494 7.66 -23.03 3.51
N TYR A 495 8.69 -22.60 2.80
CA TYR A 495 8.57 -21.82 1.56
C TYR A 495 8.09 -22.66 0.38
N ASN A 496 8.45 -23.94 0.37
CA ASN A 496 8.11 -24.89 -0.69
C ASN A 496 6.75 -25.58 -0.49
N ASN A 497 6.35 -25.79 0.77
CA ASN A 497 5.12 -26.51 1.14
C ASN A 497 3.87 -25.80 0.59
N SER A 498 3.08 -26.54 -0.19
CA SER A 498 1.83 -26.07 -0.80
C SER A 498 0.57 -26.62 -0.14
N LEU A 499 0.69 -27.60 0.76
CA LEU A 499 -0.44 -28.23 1.45
C LEU A 499 -1.40 -27.25 2.15
N PRO A 500 -0.96 -26.12 2.76
CA PRO A 500 -1.87 -25.16 3.36
C PRO A 500 -2.96 -24.64 2.41
N PHE A 501 -2.71 -24.63 1.09
CA PHE A 501 -3.64 -24.13 0.09
C PHE A 501 -4.05 -25.18 -0.94
N ASP A 502 -3.16 -26.06 -1.39
CA ASP A 502 -3.46 -27.06 -2.43
C ASP A 502 -4.30 -28.23 -1.91
N ARG A 503 -4.47 -28.37 -0.59
CA ARG A 503 -5.37 -29.36 0.02
C ARG A 503 -6.79 -29.28 -0.50
N ILE A 504 -7.20 -28.15 -1.06
CA ILE A 504 -8.51 -27.97 -1.70
C ILE A 504 -8.71 -28.91 -2.90
N PHE A 505 -7.62 -29.34 -3.55
CA PHE A 505 -7.65 -30.25 -4.70
C PHE A 505 -7.77 -31.73 -4.32
N TRP A 506 -7.99 -32.06 -3.05
CA TRP A 506 -8.00 -33.45 -2.57
C TRP A 506 -8.95 -34.35 -3.38
N SER A 507 -10.11 -33.84 -3.77
CA SER A 507 -11.12 -34.62 -4.49
C SER A 507 -10.73 -34.89 -5.94
N GLN A 508 -10.10 -33.89 -6.59
CA GLN A 508 -9.59 -33.98 -7.94
C GLN A 508 -8.38 -34.92 -8.00
N ASP A 509 -7.45 -34.81 -7.05
CA ASP A 509 -6.29 -35.71 -6.96
C ASP A 509 -6.69 -37.17 -6.78
N ILE A 510 -7.68 -37.44 -5.92
CA ILE A 510 -8.23 -38.79 -5.73
C ILE A 510 -8.88 -39.32 -7.02
N ALA A 511 -9.74 -38.52 -7.66
CA ALA A 511 -10.40 -38.91 -8.90
C ALA A 511 -9.37 -39.19 -10.02
N GLY A 512 -8.39 -38.30 -10.18
CA GLY A 512 -7.28 -38.47 -11.11
C GLY A 512 -6.43 -39.70 -10.82
N SER A 513 -6.21 -40.01 -9.54
CA SER A 513 -5.47 -41.19 -9.11
C SER A 513 -6.23 -42.51 -9.36
N ILE A 514 -7.55 -42.54 -9.17
CA ILE A 514 -8.38 -43.70 -9.51
C ILE A 514 -8.39 -43.94 -11.02
N ALA A 515 -8.58 -42.89 -11.83
CA ALA A 515 -8.54 -42.99 -13.29
C ALA A 515 -7.17 -43.48 -13.79
N TRP A 516 -6.09 -42.97 -13.19
CA TRP A 516 -4.73 -43.41 -13.47
C TRP A 516 -4.51 -44.89 -13.15
N ALA A 517 -4.92 -45.33 -11.95
CA ALA A 517 -4.82 -46.73 -11.54
C ALA A 517 -5.63 -47.65 -12.46
N ARG A 518 -6.82 -47.22 -12.88
CA ARG A 518 -7.67 -47.97 -13.83
C ARG A 518 -6.98 -48.14 -15.17
N ALA A 519 -6.38 -47.08 -15.70
CA ALA A 519 -5.65 -47.13 -16.96
C ALA A 519 -4.40 -48.03 -16.87
N ASN A 520 -3.65 -47.98 -15.78
CA ASN A 520 -2.52 -48.89 -15.54
C ASN A 520 -2.96 -50.36 -15.39
N LYS A 521 -4.14 -50.63 -14.80
CA LYS A 521 -4.73 -51.97 -14.77
C LYS A 521 -5.11 -52.46 -16.17
N ASN A 522 -5.62 -51.59 -17.04
CA ASN A 522 -5.95 -51.97 -18.41
C ASN A 522 -4.69 -52.25 -19.26
N ASN A 523 -3.54 -51.67 -18.90
CA ASN A 523 -2.26 -51.91 -19.57
C ASN A 523 -1.41 -53.01 -18.92
N GLY A 524 -1.96 -53.75 -17.95
CA GLY A 524 -1.28 -54.89 -17.30
C GLY A 524 -0.18 -54.50 -16.31
N ILE A 525 -0.05 -53.22 -15.95
CA ILE A 525 0.88 -52.75 -14.92
C ILE A 525 0.36 -53.05 -13.52
N LEU A 526 -0.97 -52.97 -13.34
CA LEU A 526 -1.67 -53.37 -12.11
C LEU A 526 -2.56 -54.57 -12.38
N THR A 527 -2.63 -55.49 -11.43
CA THR A 527 -3.63 -56.56 -11.41
C THR A 527 -5.01 -56.04 -11.03
N ALA A 528 -6.06 -56.82 -11.29
CA ALA A 528 -7.42 -56.45 -10.88
C ALA A 528 -7.56 -56.30 -9.35
N HIS A 529 -6.85 -57.12 -8.59
CA HIS A 529 -6.83 -57.04 -7.12
C HIS A 529 -6.16 -55.74 -6.64
N GLU A 530 -4.98 -55.41 -7.17
CA GLU A 530 -4.26 -54.19 -6.80
C GLU A 530 -5.07 -52.93 -7.13
N PHE A 531 -5.73 -52.89 -8.29
CA PHE A 531 -6.63 -51.79 -8.64
C PHE A 531 -7.82 -51.68 -7.66
N SER A 532 -8.45 -52.81 -7.32
CA SER A 532 -9.56 -52.85 -6.36
C SER A 532 -9.14 -52.31 -4.98
N GLU A 533 -7.96 -52.67 -4.50
CA GLU A 533 -7.43 -52.15 -3.23
C GLU A 533 -7.15 -50.65 -3.31
N ILE A 534 -6.53 -50.16 -4.39
CA ILE A 534 -6.29 -48.72 -4.60
C ILE A 534 -7.62 -47.95 -4.62
N GLU A 535 -8.62 -48.42 -5.37
CA GLU A 535 -9.92 -47.74 -5.47
C GLU A 535 -10.65 -47.73 -4.11
N ARG A 536 -10.61 -48.85 -3.36
CA ARG A 536 -11.15 -48.94 -2.00
C ARG A 536 -10.45 -47.96 -1.05
N GLY A 537 -9.12 -47.95 -1.06
CA GLY A 537 -8.31 -47.08 -0.21
C GLY A 537 -8.60 -45.61 -0.46
N PHE A 538 -8.68 -45.20 -1.73
CA PHE A 538 -9.02 -43.82 -2.07
C PHE A 538 -10.46 -43.43 -1.72
N LYS A 539 -11.44 -44.33 -1.85
CA LYS A 539 -12.81 -44.08 -1.38
C LYS A 539 -12.85 -43.83 0.13
N GLN A 540 -12.05 -44.57 0.91
CA GLN A 540 -11.91 -44.31 2.34
C GLN A 540 -11.27 -42.94 2.60
N ILE A 541 -10.18 -42.60 1.91
CA ILE A 541 -9.48 -41.31 2.08
C ILE A 541 -10.37 -40.12 1.70
N ALA A 542 -11.20 -40.28 0.67
CA ALA A 542 -12.19 -39.28 0.29
C ALA A 542 -13.19 -38.98 1.42
N GLU A 543 -13.68 -40.03 2.10
CA GLU A 543 -14.53 -39.85 3.28
C GLU A 543 -13.77 -39.24 4.47
N GLU A 544 -12.48 -39.55 4.64
CA GLU A 544 -11.64 -38.91 5.66
C GLU A 544 -11.49 -37.40 5.42
N TRP A 545 -11.25 -36.97 4.19
CA TRP A 545 -11.18 -35.54 3.84
C TRP A 545 -12.54 -34.84 3.98
N LYS A 546 -13.60 -35.45 3.47
CA LYS A 546 -14.95 -34.88 3.50
C LYS A 546 -15.48 -34.65 4.91
N ASN A 547 -15.09 -35.51 5.86
CA ASN A 547 -15.53 -35.44 7.26
C ASN A 547 -14.48 -34.77 8.18
N ASP A 548 -13.43 -34.15 7.62
CA ASP A 548 -12.32 -33.52 8.37
C ASP A 548 -11.63 -34.46 9.39
N ILE A 549 -11.58 -35.75 9.06
CA ILE A 549 -10.92 -36.81 9.86
C ILE A 549 -9.47 -37.00 9.43
N PHE A 550 -9.13 -36.63 8.19
CA PHE A 550 -7.79 -36.80 7.64
C PHE A 550 -6.74 -36.06 8.48
N VAL A 551 -5.73 -36.78 8.97
CA VAL A 551 -4.64 -36.20 9.79
C VAL A 551 -3.43 -35.88 8.91
N VAL A 552 -3.23 -34.59 8.66
CA VAL A 552 -2.02 -34.05 8.01
C VAL A 552 -0.78 -34.33 8.87
N LYS A 553 0.31 -34.73 8.22
CA LYS A 553 1.62 -35.00 8.85
C LYS A 553 2.64 -33.95 8.46
N GLU A 554 3.67 -33.78 9.28
CA GLU A 554 4.75 -32.80 9.06
C GLU A 554 5.48 -32.97 7.73
N ASN A 555 5.55 -34.21 7.22
CA ASN A 555 6.20 -34.54 5.95
C ASN A 555 5.25 -34.49 4.74
N ASP A 556 3.98 -34.12 4.91
CA ASP A 556 3.06 -33.92 3.79
C ASP A 556 3.39 -32.55 3.15
N GLU A 557 4.19 -32.58 2.08
CA GLU A 557 4.64 -31.39 1.33
C GLU A 557 3.50 -30.71 0.56
N ASP A 558 2.61 -31.53 -0.01
CA ASP A 558 1.53 -31.15 -0.89
C ASP A 558 0.37 -32.16 -0.73
N ILE A 559 -0.79 -31.84 -1.30
CA ILE A 559 -1.97 -32.72 -1.29
C ILE A 559 -1.66 -34.11 -1.85
N HIS A 560 -0.79 -34.19 -2.84
CA HIS A 560 -0.47 -35.43 -3.53
C HIS A 560 0.32 -36.39 -2.62
N THR A 561 1.28 -35.85 -1.87
CA THR A 561 2.08 -36.57 -0.89
C THR A 561 1.22 -37.01 0.29
N ALA A 562 0.32 -36.16 0.75
CA ALA A 562 -0.63 -36.49 1.82
C ALA A 562 -1.50 -37.70 1.44
N ASN A 563 -2.12 -37.66 0.26
CA ASN A 563 -2.98 -38.73 -0.23
C ASN A 563 -2.21 -40.03 -0.51
N GLU A 564 -1.02 -39.94 -1.09
CA GLU A 564 -0.17 -41.11 -1.37
C GLU A 564 0.35 -41.78 -0.10
N ARG A 565 0.80 -40.99 0.89
CA ARG A 565 1.17 -41.48 2.23
C ARG A 565 -0.01 -42.21 2.85
N ARG A 566 -1.18 -41.56 2.88
CA ARG A 566 -2.36 -42.13 3.52
C ARG A 566 -2.82 -43.41 2.81
N LEU A 567 -2.72 -43.47 1.48
CA LEU A 567 -3.01 -44.69 0.73
C LEU A 567 -2.08 -45.83 1.15
N GLY A 568 -0.78 -45.58 1.25
CA GLY A 568 0.19 -46.58 1.72
C GLY A 568 -0.09 -47.10 3.13
N GLU A 569 -0.64 -46.27 4.02
CA GLU A 569 -1.09 -46.68 5.36
C GLU A 569 -2.36 -47.54 5.33
N VAL A 570 -3.26 -47.30 4.38
CA VAL A 570 -4.56 -47.99 4.29
C VAL A 570 -4.47 -49.33 3.55
N ILE A 571 -3.63 -49.43 2.51
CA ILE A 571 -3.57 -50.60 1.61
C ILE A 571 -2.20 -51.30 1.60
N GLY A 572 -1.22 -50.77 2.34
CA GLY A 572 0.15 -51.27 2.35
C GLY A 572 1.04 -50.64 1.26
N LYS A 573 2.34 -50.52 1.56
CA LYS A 573 3.33 -49.88 0.68
C LYS A 573 3.59 -50.64 -0.62
N ASP A 574 3.43 -51.97 -0.63
CA ASP A 574 3.71 -52.80 -1.81
C ASP A 574 2.73 -52.54 -2.96
N ILE A 575 1.45 -52.29 -2.64
CA ILE A 575 0.43 -51.92 -3.62
C ILE A 575 0.43 -50.40 -3.82
N GLY A 576 0.44 -49.61 -2.73
CA GLY A 576 0.41 -48.15 -2.78
C GLY A 576 1.57 -47.55 -3.60
N GLY A 577 2.78 -48.10 -3.45
CA GLY A 577 3.97 -47.65 -4.19
C GLY A 577 3.92 -47.89 -5.70
N LYS A 578 2.98 -48.71 -6.20
CA LYS A 578 2.79 -48.92 -7.64
C LYS A 578 1.95 -47.83 -8.31
N LEU A 579 1.19 -47.04 -7.54
CA LEU A 579 0.31 -46.00 -8.08
C LEU A 579 1.06 -44.97 -8.93
N HIS A 580 2.26 -44.58 -8.50
CA HIS A 580 3.06 -43.54 -9.17
C HIS A 580 3.74 -44.03 -10.47
N THR A 581 3.58 -45.30 -10.85
CA THR A 581 4.22 -45.86 -12.05
C THR A 581 3.82 -45.08 -13.30
N GLY A 582 4.82 -44.47 -13.94
CA GLY A 582 4.67 -43.70 -15.18
C GLY A 582 3.99 -42.34 -15.04
N ARG A 583 3.75 -41.87 -13.81
CA ARG A 583 3.11 -40.58 -13.51
C ARG A 583 4.13 -39.55 -13.07
N SER A 584 3.83 -38.28 -13.26
CA SER A 584 4.58 -37.16 -12.66
C SER A 584 3.66 -36.21 -11.91
N ARG A 585 4.21 -35.49 -10.93
CA ARG A 585 3.50 -34.39 -10.27
C ARG A 585 3.15 -33.25 -11.23
N ASN A 586 3.94 -33.02 -12.28
CA ASN A 586 3.74 -31.90 -13.20
C ASN A 586 2.41 -32.00 -13.97
N GLU A 587 2.08 -33.18 -14.48
CA GLU A 587 0.79 -33.42 -15.14
C GLU A 587 -0.36 -33.57 -14.14
N GLN A 588 -0.07 -34.10 -12.95
CA GLN A 588 -1.07 -34.37 -11.93
C GLN A 588 -1.63 -33.06 -11.39
N VAL A 589 -0.77 -32.15 -10.94
CA VAL A 589 -1.20 -30.82 -10.46
C VAL A 589 -1.91 -30.04 -11.55
N ALA A 590 -1.46 -30.12 -12.81
CA ALA A 590 -2.13 -29.45 -13.92
C ALA A 590 -3.53 -30.03 -14.19
N SER A 591 -3.71 -31.34 -14.06
CA SER A 591 -5.02 -31.99 -14.14
C SER A 591 -5.93 -31.55 -13.00
N ASP A 592 -5.42 -31.58 -11.76
CA ASP A 592 -6.20 -31.28 -10.56
C ASP A 592 -6.70 -29.83 -10.58
N MET A 593 -5.81 -28.90 -10.92
CA MET A 593 -6.15 -27.47 -11.08
C MET A 593 -7.22 -27.27 -12.15
N ARG A 594 -7.12 -27.94 -13.31
CA ARG A 594 -8.09 -27.78 -14.40
C ARG A 594 -9.46 -28.37 -14.06
N MET A 595 -9.50 -29.52 -13.38
CA MET A 595 -10.75 -30.11 -12.92
C MET A 595 -11.43 -29.22 -11.88
N TRP A 596 -10.68 -28.77 -10.87
CA TRP A 596 -11.20 -27.90 -9.83
C TRP A 596 -11.70 -26.58 -10.42
N LEU A 597 -10.87 -25.94 -11.25
CA LEU A 597 -11.22 -24.65 -11.83
C LEU A 597 -12.43 -24.74 -12.78
N ARG A 598 -12.54 -25.81 -13.58
CA ARG A 598 -13.73 -26.05 -14.42
C ARG A 598 -15.00 -26.07 -13.58
N ASP A 599 -14.98 -26.78 -12.46
CA ASP A 599 -16.16 -26.97 -11.62
C ASP A 599 -16.54 -25.66 -10.93
N GLU A 600 -15.57 -24.90 -10.42
CA GLU A 600 -15.79 -23.58 -9.84
C GLU A 600 -16.27 -22.54 -10.86
N LEU A 601 -15.76 -22.56 -12.09
CA LEU A 601 -16.22 -21.64 -13.14
C LEU A 601 -17.68 -21.89 -13.53
N ARG A 602 -18.17 -23.13 -13.43
CA ARG A 602 -19.62 -23.42 -13.61
C ARG A 602 -20.46 -22.88 -12.47
N VAL A 603 -19.94 -22.86 -11.24
CA VAL A 603 -20.60 -22.20 -10.11
C VAL A 603 -20.68 -20.70 -10.34
N LEU A 604 -19.58 -20.08 -10.79
CA LEU A 604 -19.56 -18.66 -11.15
C LEU A 604 -20.51 -18.33 -12.31
N GLU A 605 -20.65 -19.22 -13.30
CA GLU A 605 -21.60 -19.08 -14.40
C GLU A 605 -23.04 -18.98 -13.87
N ALA A 606 -23.41 -19.84 -12.92
CA ALA A 606 -24.71 -19.80 -12.28
C ALA A 606 -24.94 -18.48 -11.50
N HIS A 607 -23.96 -18.06 -10.68
CA HIS A 607 -24.05 -16.81 -9.93
C HIS A 607 -24.21 -15.59 -10.85
N LEU A 608 -23.44 -15.53 -11.94
CA LEU A 608 -23.50 -14.42 -12.90
C LEU A 608 -24.82 -14.42 -13.66
N SER A 609 -25.32 -15.61 -14.04
CA SER A 609 -26.64 -15.77 -14.63
C SER A 609 -27.74 -15.25 -13.72
N ASP A 610 -27.66 -15.50 -12.41
CA ASP A 610 -28.65 -15.03 -11.45
C ASP A 610 -28.61 -13.51 -11.25
N LEU A 611 -27.43 -12.89 -11.26
CA LEU A 611 -27.31 -11.42 -11.27
C LEU A 611 -28.02 -10.80 -12.49
N ILE A 612 -27.81 -11.38 -13.67
CA ILE A 612 -28.44 -10.93 -14.92
C ILE A 612 -29.97 -11.12 -14.84
N LYS A 613 -30.45 -12.28 -14.37
CA LYS A 613 -31.89 -12.54 -14.18
C LYS A 613 -32.53 -11.53 -13.24
N VAL A 614 -31.90 -11.21 -12.11
CA VAL A 614 -32.38 -10.20 -11.15
C VAL A 614 -32.44 -8.82 -11.82
N SER A 615 -31.40 -8.47 -12.58
CA SER A 615 -31.37 -7.19 -13.32
C SER A 615 -32.53 -7.07 -14.31
N ILE A 616 -32.78 -8.13 -15.09
CA ILE A 616 -33.89 -8.21 -16.05
C ILE A 616 -35.25 -8.11 -15.34
N ALA A 617 -35.47 -8.90 -14.29
CA ALA A 617 -36.73 -8.93 -13.56
C ALA A 617 -37.07 -7.57 -12.95
N ARG A 618 -36.05 -6.86 -12.44
CA ARG A 618 -36.21 -5.49 -11.94
C ARG A 618 -36.49 -4.49 -13.05
N ALA A 619 -35.74 -4.56 -14.15
CA ALA A 619 -35.97 -3.70 -15.31
C ALA A 619 -37.40 -3.86 -15.88
N GLU A 620 -37.94 -5.08 -15.91
CA GLU A 620 -39.34 -5.34 -16.30
C GLU A 620 -40.34 -4.70 -15.35
N LYS A 621 -40.13 -4.87 -14.04
CA LYS A 621 -41.04 -4.37 -12.99
C LYS A 621 -41.03 -2.85 -12.87
N GLU A 622 -39.89 -2.22 -13.11
CA GLU A 622 -39.63 -0.80 -12.85
C GLU A 622 -39.56 0.05 -14.14
N ILE A 623 -40.11 -0.48 -15.25
CA ILE A 623 -39.99 0.12 -16.58
C ILE A 623 -40.53 1.55 -16.68
N ASP A 624 -41.49 1.91 -15.83
CA ASP A 624 -42.12 3.23 -15.84
C ASP A 624 -41.28 4.30 -15.12
N TYR A 625 -40.21 3.93 -14.40
CA TYR A 625 -39.44 4.88 -13.60
C TYR A 625 -38.50 5.71 -14.49
N LEU A 626 -38.66 7.04 -14.44
CA LEU A 626 -37.80 7.98 -15.14
C LEU A 626 -36.76 8.58 -14.20
N MET A 627 -35.55 8.78 -14.69
CA MET A 627 -34.45 9.42 -13.99
C MET A 627 -33.61 10.28 -14.94
N PRO A 628 -32.77 11.20 -14.44
CA PRO A 628 -31.77 11.83 -15.28
C PRO A 628 -30.75 10.80 -15.78
N GLY A 629 -30.47 10.80 -17.08
CA GLY A 629 -29.29 10.17 -17.65
C GLY A 629 -28.08 11.10 -17.51
N TYR A 630 -26.89 10.52 -17.29
CA TYR A 630 -25.69 11.29 -16.98
C TYR A 630 -24.58 11.09 -18.00
N THR A 631 -23.90 12.18 -18.35
CA THR A 631 -22.57 12.18 -18.96
C THR A 631 -21.69 13.16 -18.18
N HIS A 632 -20.46 12.78 -17.83
CA HIS A 632 -19.60 13.58 -16.93
C HIS A 632 -20.24 13.90 -15.57
N LEU A 633 -21.14 13.03 -15.10
CA LEU A 633 -21.98 13.25 -13.90
C LEU A 633 -22.88 14.50 -13.98
N GLN A 634 -23.06 15.07 -15.18
CA GLN A 634 -24.01 16.13 -15.47
C GLN A 634 -25.30 15.55 -16.04
N LYS A 635 -26.44 16.15 -15.68
CA LYS A 635 -27.76 15.75 -16.20
C LYS A 635 -27.80 16.04 -17.70
N ALA A 636 -28.02 15.00 -18.51
CA ALA A 636 -28.06 15.10 -19.96
C ALA A 636 -29.50 15.05 -20.48
N GLN A 637 -30.11 13.86 -20.53
CA GLN A 637 -31.46 13.64 -21.01
C GLN A 637 -32.21 12.72 -20.05
N PRO A 638 -33.56 12.78 -19.97
CA PRO A 638 -34.33 11.80 -19.22
C PRO A 638 -34.11 10.40 -19.83
N VAL A 639 -33.99 9.40 -18.97
CA VAL A 639 -33.91 7.97 -19.35
C VAL A 639 -34.78 7.15 -18.41
N ARG A 640 -35.11 5.92 -18.81
CA ARG A 640 -35.74 4.95 -17.92
C ARG A 640 -34.69 4.37 -16.97
N TRP A 641 -35.01 4.23 -15.69
CA TRP A 641 -34.20 3.48 -14.73
C TRP A 641 -33.87 2.06 -15.24
N SER A 642 -34.85 1.42 -15.87
CA SER A 642 -34.66 0.13 -16.53
C SER A 642 -33.62 0.15 -17.64
N GLN A 643 -33.47 1.26 -18.39
CA GLN A 643 -32.40 1.40 -19.38
C GLN A 643 -31.03 1.38 -18.70
N TRP A 644 -30.88 2.03 -17.55
CA TRP A 644 -29.64 1.99 -16.76
C TRP A 644 -29.35 0.59 -16.23
N LEU A 645 -30.35 -0.11 -15.67
CA LEU A 645 -30.20 -1.50 -15.22
C LEU A 645 -29.74 -2.43 -16.35
N LEU A 646 -30.39 -2.35 -17.51
CA LEU A 646 -30.08 -3.20 -18.66
C LEU A 646 -28.74 -2.86 -19.29
N SER A 647 -28.23 -1.63 -19.15
CA SER A 647 -26.89 -1.28 -19.62
C SER A 647 -25.82 -2.11 -18.90
N HIS A 648 -25.93 -2.27 -17.58
CA HIS A 648 -25.03 -3.10 -16.79
C HIS A 648 -25.30 -4.60 -17.00
N ALA A 649 -26.58 -5.01 -17.07
CA ALA A 649 -26.94 -6.40 -17.35
C ALA A 649 -26.38 -6.90 -18.69
N THR A 650 -26.39 -6.04 -19.73
CA THR A 650 -25.80 -6.35 -21.04
C THR A 650 -24.28 -6.50 -20.95
N ALA A 651 -23.62 -5.66 -20.16
CA ALA A 651 -22.18 -5.75 -19.93
C ALA A 651 -21.80 -7.05 -19.19
N PHE A 652 -22.62 -7.48 -18.23
CA PHE A 652 -22.47 -8.76 -17.53
C PHE A 652 -22.77 -9.96 -18.42
N ALA A 653 -23.79 -9.90 -19.28
CA ALA A 653 -24.10 -10.97 -20.23
C ALA A 653 -22.95 -11.20 -21.22
N SER A 654 -22.29 -10.14 -21.69
CA SER A 654 -21.08 -10.27 -22.50
C SER A 654 -19.92 -10.98 -21.76
N ASP A 655 -19.79 -10.80 -20.45
CA ASP A 655 -18.80 -11.56 -19.67
C ASP A 655 -19.24 -12.99 -19.39
N LEU A 656 -20.54 -13.27 -19.32
CA LEU A 656 -21.05 -14.64 -19.23
C LEU A 656 -20.67 -15.45 -20.48
N GLU A 657 -20.79 -14.86 -21.67
CA GLU A 657 -20.31 -15.48 -22.92
C GLU A 657 -18.80 -15.76 -22.85
N ARG A 658 -17.99 -14.78 -22.44
CA ARG A 658 -16.54 -14.97 -22.26
C ARG A 658 -16.22 -16.09 -21.27
N LEU A 659 -16.94 -16.17 -20.15
CA LEU A 659 -16.77 -17.24 -19.16
C LEU A 659 -17.00 -18.62 -19.79
N ARG A 660 -18.09 -18.77 -20.54
CA ARG A 660 -18.42 -20.04 -21.25
C ARG A 660 -17.33 -20.45 -22.24
N GLU A 661 -16.64 -19.49 -22.86
CA GLU A 661 -15.48 -19.76 -23.71
C GLU A 661 -14.24 -20.17 -22.91
N VAL A 662 -13.95 -19.50 -21.79
CA VAL A 662 -12.85 -19.84 -20.88
C VAL A 662 -13.02 -21.27 -20.36
N ILE A 663 -14.22 -21.65 -19.93
CA ILE A 663 -14.52 -23.01 -19.44
C ILE A 663 -14.12 -24.08 -20.47
N LYS A 664 -14.39 -23.86 -21.77
CA LYS A 664 -14.03 -24.80 -22.84
C LYS A 664 -12.51 -24.99 -23.00
N ARG A 665 -11.70 -23.97 -22.69
CA ARG A 665 -10.23 -24.02 -22.73
C ARG A 665 -9.62 -24.58 -21.45
N VAL A 666 -10.25 -24.31 -20.30
CA VAL A 666 -9.91 -24.94 -19.01
C VAL A 666 -10.15 -26.45 -19.07
N ASN A 667 -11.25 -26.90 -19.70
CA ASN A 667 -11.68 -28.31 -19.74
C ASN A 667 -10.92 -29.20 -20.76
N ARG A 668 -9.59 -29.16 -20.73
CA ARG A 668 -8.69 -30.02 -21.54
C ARG A 668 -7.72 -30.80 -20.66
N SER A 669 -7.60 -32.11 -20.87
CA SER A 669 -6.81 -33.00 -20.01
C SER A 669 -5.31 -32.99 -20.33
N PRO A 670 -4.44 -32.71 -19.33
CA PRO A 670 -3.00 -32.93 -19.42
C PRO A 670 -2.56 -34.34 -18.98
N LEU A 671 -3.45 -35.15 -18.37
CA LEU A 671 -3.08 -36.44 -17.79
C LEU A 671 -2.53 -37.42 -18.84
N GLY A 672 -1.41 -38.08 -18.54
CA GLY A 672 -0.62 -38.95 -19.42
C GLY A 672 0.53 -38.26 -20.18
N CYS A 673 0.83 -36.99 -19.86
CA CYS A 673 1.98 -36.23 -20.38
C CYS A 673 3.29 -36.45 -19.59
N GLY A 674 3.25 -37.17 -18.47
CA GLY A 674 4.41 -37.44 -17.64
C GLY A 674 5.04 -36.14 -17.10
N ALA A 675 6.36 -36.14 -16.91
CA ALA A 675 7.06 -34.95 -16.43
C ALA A 675 7.22 -33.85 -17.49
N LEU A 676 7.35 -34.24 -18.76
CA LEU A 676 7.42 -33.35 -19.93
C LEU A 676 7.34 -34.09 -21.27
N ALA A 677 7.72 -35.38 -21.33
CA ALA A 677 7.95 -36.12 -22.58
C ALA A 677 6.85 -37.14 -22.95
N GLY A 678 5.76 -37.19 -22.18
CA GLY A 678 4.74 -38.22 -22.31
C GLY A 678 4.96 -39.43 -21.39
N ASN A 679 4.00 -40.36 -21.41
CA ASN A 679 4.02 -41.60 -20.65
C ASN A 679 4.61 -42.76 -21.48
N SER A 680 5.48 -43.59 -20.88
CA SER A 680 6.16 -44.71 -21.57
C SER A 680 5.37 -46.02 -21.62
N PHE A 681 4.18 -46.08 -21.01
CA PHE A 681 3.42 -47.32 -20.79
C PHE A 681 2.15 -47.41 -21.67
N LYS A 682 2.11 -46.65 -22.78
CA LYS A 682 1.00 -46.64 -23.76
C LYS A 682 -0.37 -46.41 -23.11
N ILE A 683 -0.44 -45.53 -22.12
CA ILE A 683 -1.66 -45.24 -21.37
C ILE A 683 -2.76 -44.62 -22.26
N ASP A 684 -4.02 -45.05 -22.08
CA ASP A 684 -5.15 -44.50 -22.82
C ASP A 684 -5.59 -43.16 -22.22
N ARG A 685 -5.01 -42.08 -22.76
CA ARG A 685 -5.33 -40.70 -22.34
C ARG A 685 -6.78 -40.31 -22.64
N VAL A 686 -7.36 -40.81 -23.73
CA VAL A 686 -8.73 -40.45 -24.14
C VAL A 686 -9.73 -41.05 -23.15
N ALA A 687 -9.54 -42.31 -22.76
CA ALA A 687 -10.37 -42.96 -21.75
C ALA A 687 -10.31 -42.22 -20.40
N MET A 688 -9.11 -41.87 -19.93
CA MET A 688 -8.97 -41.10 -18.67
C MET A 688 -9.60 -39.72 -18.76
N ALA A 689 -9.42 -39.00 -19.87
CA ALA A 689 -10.04 -37.69 -20.07
C ALA A 689 -11.57 -37.77 -20.02
N LYS A 690 -12.16 -38.79 -20.67
CA LYS A 690 -13.60 -39.04 -20.63
C LYS A 690 -14.09 -39.41 -19.22
N GLU A 691 -13.37 -40.27 -18.51
CA GLU A 691 -13.69 -40.64 -17.11
C GLU A 691 -13.72 -39.42 -16.18
N LEU A 692 -12.80 -38.47 -16.37
CA LEU A 692 -12.67 -37.26 -15.56
C LEU A 692 -13.51 -36.06 -16.05
N GLY A 693 -14.31 -36.25 -17.10
CA GLY A 693 -15.22 -35.22 -17.63
C GLY A 693 -14.56 -34.11 -18.45
N PHE A 694 -13.39 -34.36 -19.03
CA PHE A 694 -12.74 -33.45 -19.96
C PHE A 694 -13.31 -33.55 -21.38
N ASP A 695 -13.37 -32.43 -22.10
CA ASP A 695 -13.87 -32.38 -23.48
C ASP A 695 -12.83 -32.85 -24.50
N GLY A 696 -11.58 -33.03 -24.08
CA GLY A 696 -10.49 -33.48 -24.96
C GLY A 696 -9.13 -33.41 -24.30
N LEU A 697 -8.08 -33.63 -25.08
CA LEU A 697 -6.70 -33.68 -24.63
C LEU A 697 -5.92 -32.40 -24.96
N LEU A 698 -4.88 -32.14 -24.17
CA LEU A 698 -3.74 -31.35 -24.62
C LEU A 698 -2.74 -32.27 -25.33
N PHE A 699 -2.42 -31.98 -26.59
CA PHE A 699 -1.68 -32.89 -27.47
C PHE A 699 -0.17 -32.86 -27.30
N ASN A 700 0.41 -31.74 -26.88
CA ASN A 700 1.86 -31.62 -26.66
C ASN A 700 2.16 -31.74 -25.16
N SER A 701 3.00 -32.69 -24.78
CA SER A 701 3.30 -32.98 -23.37
C SER A 701 4.11 -31.87 -22.68
N MET A 702 5.01 -31.20 -23.40
CA MET A 702 5.77 -30.08 -22.86
C MET A 702 4.83 -28.90 -22.61
N ASN A 703 3.98 -28.58 -23.58
CA ASN A 703 2.95 -27.56 -23.39
C ASN A 703 2.04 -27.89 -22.22
N ALA A 704 1.49 -29.11 -22.16
CA ALA A 704 0.51 -29.50 -21.16
C ALA A 704 0.98 -29.32 -19.71
N VAL A 705 2.27 -29.54 -19.43
CA VAL A 705 2.83 -29.43 -18.08
C VAL A 705 3.44 -28.05 -17.76
N GLY A 706 3.82 -27.29 -18.79
CA GLY A 706 4.31 -25.91 -18.65
C GLY A 706 3.23 -24.83 -18.72
N ASP A 707 2.04 -25.17 -19.21
CA ASP A 707 0.94 -24.25 -19.48
C ASP A 707 0.22 -23.77 -18.20
N ARG A 708 0.02 -22.46 -18.10
CA ARG A 708 -0.84 -21.78 -17.12
C ARG A 708 -1.75 -20.71 -17.75
N ASP A 709 -1.91 -20.73 -19.08
CA ASP A 709 -2.78 -19.79 -19.80
C ASP A 709 -4.23 -19.93 -19.33
N PHE A 710 -4.68 -21.15 -19.01
CA PHE A 710 -6.03 -21.38 -18.50
C PHE A 710 -6.31 -20.68 -17.16
N VAL A 711 -5.28 -20.50 -16.32
CA VAL A 711 -5.38 -19.73 -15.08
C VAL A 711 -5.36 -18.24 -15.40
N LEU A 712 -4.39 -17.80 -16.21
CA LEU A 712 -4.24 -16.39 -16.59
C LEU A 712 -5.50 -15.85 -17.29
N GLU A 713 -6.07 -16.62 -18.21
CA GLU A 713 -7.30 -16.25 -18.93
C GLU A 713 -8.49 -16.14 -17.99
N THR A 714 -8.57 -17.02 -16.99
CA THR A 714 -9.59 -16.92 -15.94
C THR A 714 -9.41 -15.66 -15.11
N LEU A 715 -8.19 -15.34 -14.68
CA LEU A 715 -7.89 -14.13 -13.93
C LEU A 715 -8.16 -12.86 -14.76
N GLN A 716 -7.88 -12.89 -16.06
CA GLN A 716 -8.16 -11.80 -16.98
C GLN A 716 -9.67 -11.57 -17.15
N TRP A 717 -10.43 -12.64 -17.39
CA TRP A 717 -11.89 -12.58 -17.46
C TRP A 717 -12.49 -12.03 -16.17
N GLY A 718 -12.09 -12.58 -15.02
CA GLY A 718 -12.60 -12.16 -13.72
C GLY A 718 -12.25 -10.70 -13.39
N SER A 719 -11.04 -10.27 -13.71
CA SER A 719 -10.64 -8.85 -13.59
C SER A 719 -11.50 -7.94 -14.44
N ALA A 720 -11.79 -8.33 -15.69
CA ALA A 720 -12.64 -7.56 -16.58
C ALA A 720 -14.10 -7.48 -16.11
N LEU A 721 -14.62 -8.54 -15.49
CA LEU A 721 -15.93 -8.56 -14.84
C LEU A 721 -15.96 -7.63 -13.62
N MET A 722 -14.96 -7.73 -12.74
CA MET A 722 -14.88 -6.90 -11.53
C MET A 722 -14.76 -5.40 -11.84
N VAL A 723 -14.09 -5.02 -12.93
CA VAL A 723 -14.09 -3.62 -13.39
C VAL A 723 -15.50 -3.15 -13.76
N LYS A 724 -16.31 -3.98 -14.40
CA LYS A 724 -17.72 -3.64 -14.71
C LYS A 724 -18.57 -3.55 -13.44
N ILE A 725 -18.39 -4.50 -12.52
CA ILE A 725 -19.03 -4.46 -11.19
C ILE A 725 -18.62 -3.18 -10.44
N SER A 726 -17.37 -2.73 -10.54
CA SER A 726 -16.90 -1.50 -9.88
C SER A 726 -17.61 -0.25 -10.42
N ARG A 727 -17.87 -0.18 -11.74
CA ARG A 727 -18.64 0.91 -12.36
C ARG A 727 -20.09 0.90 -11.92
N TRP A 728 -20.71 -0.29 -11.88
CA TRP A 728 -22.05 -0.47 -11.36
C TRP A 728 -22.16 -0.08 -9.88
N ALA A 729 -21.15 -0.44 -9.08
CA ALA A 729 -21.07 -0.08 -7.67
C ALA A 729 -20.92 1.43 -7.47
N GLU A 730 -20.10 2.10 -8.30
CA GLU A 730 -19.94 3.57 -8.26
C GLU A 730 -21.28 4.29 -8.43
N ASP A 731 -22.04 3.92 -9.47
CA ASP A 731 -23.35 4.50 -9.75
C ASP A 731 -24.27 4.35 -8.53
N LEU A 732 -24.35 3.16 -7.95
CA LEU A 732 -25.22 2.91 -6.80
C LEU A 732 -24.74 3.60 -5.51
N ILE A 733 -23.43 3.75 -5.30
CA ILE A 733 -22.88 4.54 -4.19
C ILE A 733 -23.37 5.99 -4.33
N ILE A 734 -23.19 6.59 -5.51
CA ILE A 734 -23.65 7.96 -5.80
C ILE A 734 -25.16 8.06 -5.63
N TYR A 735 -25.93 7.15 -6.22
CA TYR A 735 -27.40 7.15 -6.17
C TYR A 735 -27.97 6.93 -4.76
N SER A 736 -27.19 6.34 -3.86
CA SER A 736 -27.55 6.13 -2.46
C SER A 736 -27.20 7.29 -1.53
N SER A 737 -26.41 8.27 -2.00
CA SER A 737 -26.11 9.50 -1.26
C SER A 737 -27.39 10.31 -0.99
N LEU A 738 -27.36 11.18 0.02
CA LEU A 738 -28.52 12.02 0.35
C LEU A 738 -28.81 13.04 -0.76
N GLU A 739 -27.77 13.51 -1.44
CA GLU A 739 -27.84 14.46 -2.54
C GLU A 739 -28.64 13.92 -3.73
N PHE A 740 -28.52 12.61 -4.02
CA PHE A 740 -29.27 11.95 -5.10
C PHE A 740 -30.54 11.28 -4.57
N SER A 741 -30.42 10.44 -3.54
CA SER A 741 -31.51 9.69 -2.92
C SER A 741 -32.37 8.88 -3.90
N PHE A 742 -31.79 8.41 -5.01
CA PHE A 742 -32.51 7.61 -6.00
C PHE A 742 -32.74 6.19 -5.50
N VAL A 743 -31.80 5.65 -4.73
CA VAL A 743 -31.89 4.32 -4.15
C VAL A 743 -31.54 4.33 -2.66
N ARG A 744 -31.93 3.27 -1.96
CA ARG A 744 -31.44 2.97 -0.61
C ARG A 744 -31.15 1.49 -0.48
N LEU A 745 -29.96 1.17 0.02
CA LEU A 745 -29.56 -0.20 0.33
C LEU A 745 -30.37 -0.76 1.51
N SER A 746 -30.61 -2.07 1.45
CA SER A 746 -31.20 -2.81 2.57
C SER A 746 -30.20 -2.93 3.71
N ASP A 747 -30.69 -3.17 4.93
CA ASP A 747 -29.83 -3.29 6.12
C ASP A 747 -28.85 -4.46 6.01
N ALA A 748 -29.23 -5.53 5.32
CA ALA A 748 -28.38 -6.71 5.13
C ALA A 748 -27.10 -6.42 4.33
N TYR A 749 -27.09 -5.37 3.51
CA TYR A 749 -25.96 -5.01 2.64
C TYR A 749 -25.46 -3.58 2.88
N SER A 750 -25.79 -2.97 4.02
CA SER A 750 -25.29 -1.66 4.42
C SER A 750 -24.90 -1.67 5.89
N THR A 751 -24.05 -0.73 6.29
CA THR A 751 -23.77 -0.49 7.72
C THR A 751 -24.34 0.86 8.16
N GLY A 752 -24.64 0.98 9.44
CA GLY A 752 -25.20 2.19 10.03
C GLY A 752 -24.20 2.89 10.94
N SER A 753 -24.48 4.15 11.28
CA SER A 753 -23.84 4.84 12.40
C SER A 753 -24.65 4.65 13.67
N SER A 754 -24.00 4.29 14.78
CA SER A 754 -24.65 4.22 16.10
C SER A 754 -25.14 5.58 16.62
N LEU A 755 -24.58 6.68 16.09
CA LEU A 755 -24.95 8.06 16.47
C LEU A 755 -25.95 8.71 15.49
N MET A 756 -25.99 8.24 14.23
CA MET A 756 -26.77 8.87 13.16
C MET A 756 -27.65 7.82 12.47
N PRO A 757 -28.89 7.60 12.96
CA PRO A 757 -29.75 6.51 12.49
C PRO A 757 -30.17 6.64 11.03
N GLN A 758 -30.10 7.83 10.44
CA GLN A 758 -30.37 8.08 9.02
C GLN A 758 -29.20 7.68 8.10
N LYS A 759 -27.97 7.57 8.63
CA LYS A 759 -26.77 7.33 7.83
C LYS A 759 -26.62 5.82 7.56
N LYS A 760 -26.80 5.43 6.30
CA LYS A 760 -26.45 4.11 5.78
C LYS A 760 -25.25 4.20 4.85
N ASN A 761 -24.22 3.44 5.15
CA ASN A 761 -23.02 3.34 4.33
C ASN A 761 -23.18 2.21 3.31
N ALA A 762 -22.69 2.44 2.11
CA ALA A 762 -22.73 1.49 1.01
C ALA A 762 -21.55 0.49 1.05
N ASP A 763 -21.18 -0.02 2.23
CA ASP A 763 -19.96 -0.84 2.46
C ASP A 763 -19.85 -2.02 1.49
N SER A 764 -20.97 -2.69 1.19
CA SER A 764 -21.00 -3.77 0.20
C SER A 764 -20.50 -3.31 -1.16
N LEU A 765 -21.00 -2.19 -1.66
CA LEU A 765 -20.61 -1.60 -2.95
C LEU A 765 -19.18 -1.06 -2.92
N GLU A 766 -18.76 -0.45 -1.81
CA GLU A 766 -17.38 0.02 -1.63
C GLU A 766 -16.38 -1.15 -1.66
N LEU A 767 -16.72 -2.27 -1.02
CA LEU A 767 -15.93 -3.50 -1.06
C LEU A 767 -15.90 -4.12 -2.46
N LEU A 768 -17.01 -4.13 -3.20
CA LEU A 768 -17.04 -4.57 -4.60
C LEU A 768 -16.08 -3.74 -5.46
N ARG A 769 -16.12 -2.40 -5.31
CA ARG A 769 -15.19 -1.48 -5.99
C ARG A 769 -13.74 -1.73 -5.58
N GLY A 770 -13.45 -1.90 -4.29
CA GLY A 770 -12.10 -2.20 -3.79
C GLY A 770 -11.55 -3.55 -4.24
N LYS A 771 -12.38 -4.60 -4.23
CA LYS A 771 -12.01 -5.95 -4.68
C LYS A 771 -11.69 -6.02 -6.17
N SER A 772 -12.16 -5.08 -6.99
CA SER A 772 -11.72 -4.95 -8.38
C SER A 772 -10.21 -4.72 -8.51
N GLY A 773 -9.59 -3.95 -7.60
CA GLY A 773 -8.14 -3.75 -7.60
C GLY A 773 -7.37 -5.03 -7.22
N ARG A 774 -7.90 -5.79 -6.26
CA ARG A 774 -7.33 -7.10 -5.84
C ARG A 774 -7.34 -8.11 -6.99
N ALA A 775 -8.49 -8.24 -7.67
CA ALA A 775 -8.65 -9.13 -8.82
C ALA A 775 -7.63 -8.81 -9.93
N PHE A 776 -7.49 -7.52 -10.28
CA PHE A 776 -6.52 -7.07 -11.27
C PHE A 776 -5.07 -7.33 -10.85
N GLY A 777 -4.72 -7.06 -9.58
CA GLY A 777 -3.37 -7.26 -9.06
C GLY A 777 -2.92 -8.73 -9.13
N GLN A 778 -3.82 -9.67 -8.87
CA GLN A 778 -3.53 -11.11 -9.01
C GLN A 778 -3.23 -11.51 -10.45
N MET A 779 -4.04 -11.02 -11.39
CA MET A 779 -3.84 -11.25 -12.82
C MET A 779 -2.49 -10.69 -13.27
N ALA A 780 -2.18 -9.43 -12.92
CA ALA A 780 -0.92 -8.80 -13.25
C ALA A 780 0.28 -9.54 -12.63
N GLY A 781 0.17 -9.94 -11.36
CA GLY A 781 1.20 -10.71 -10.67
C GLY A 781 1.50 -12.03 -11.36
N LEU A 782 0.48 -12.85 -11.65
CA LEU A 782 0.68 -14.13 -12.35
C LEU A 782 1.25 -13.95 -13.75
N MET A 783 0.78 -12.93 -14.50
CA MET A 783 1.32 -12.61 -15.81
C MET A 783 2.82 -12.30 -15.74
N CYS A 784 3.25 -11.57 -14.72
CA CYS A 784 4.67 -11.29 -14.47
C CYS A 784 5.45 -12.55 -14.06
N THR A 785 4.88 -13.46 -13.27
CA THR A 785 5.51 -14.73 -12.90
C THR A 785 5.77 -15.61 -14.13
N ILE A 786 4.82 -15.69 -15.06
CA ILE A 786 4.93 -16.55 -16.26
C ILE A 786 5.89 -15.94 -17.30
N LYS A 787 6.02 -14.61 -17.32
CA LYS A 787 6.82 -13.87 -18.31
C LYS A 787 8.28 -14.34 -18.33
N GLY A 788 8.67 -14.94 -19.46
CA GLY A 788 10.07 -15.29 -19.73
C GLY A 788 10.55 -16.59 -19.08
N LEU A 789 9.63 -17.40 -18.52
CA LEU A 789 9.99 -18.73 -18.02
C LEU A 789 10.49 -19.62 -19.18
N PRO A 790 11.62 -20.32 -19.01
CA PRO A 790 12.07 -21.28 -20.01
C PRO A 790 11.13 -22.50 -20.00
N THR A 791 10.88 -23.09 -21.15
CA THR A 791 10.21 -24.40 -21.22
C THR A 791 11.02 -25.44 -20.44
N THR A 792 10.45 -26.33 -19.62
CA THR A 792 9.04 -26.74 -19.56
C THR A 792 8.32 -26.38 -18.25
N TYR A 793 8.35 -27.24 -17.22
CA TYR A 793 7.81 -26.96 -15.90
C TYR A 793 8.92 -26.35 -15.04
N ASN A 794 8.63 -25.24 -14.38
CA ASN A 794 9.50 -24.60 -13.40
C ASN A 794 8.70 -24.44 -12.09
N LYS A 795 9.41 -24.41 -10.96
CA LYS A 795 8.77 -24.35 -9.64
C LYS A 795 7.97 -23.05 -9.45
N ASP A 796 8.31 -21.99 -10.18
CA ASP A 796 7.56 -20.74 -10.32
C ASP A 796 6.08 -20.96 -10.65
N LEU A 797 5.74 -22.03 -11.38
CA LEU A 797 4.34 -22.35 -11.71
C LEU A 797 3.51 -22.77 -10.48
N GLN A 798 4.11 -22.99 -9.31
CA GLN A 798 3.38 -23.17 -8.05
C GLN A 798 2.64 -21.89 -7.65
N GLU A 799 3.18 -20.71 -7.98
CA GLU A 799 2.58 -19.38 -7.74
C GLU A 799 1.32 -19.13 -8.60
N SER A 800 0.90 -20.10 -9.42
CA SER A 800 -0.40 -20.03 -10.11
C SER A 800 -1.58 -20.46 -9.24
N VAL A 801 -1.34 -21.17 -8.12
CA VAL A 801 -2.41 -21.77 -7.31
C VAL A 801 -3.07 -20.73 -6.40
N GLU A 802 -2.32 -20.10 -5.49
CA GLU A 802 -2.88 -19.12 -4.54
C GLU A 802 -3.66 -17.96 -5.20
N PRO A 803 -3.14 -17.26 -6.23
CA PRO A 803 -3.92 -16.22 -6.89
C PRO A 803 -5.16 -16.78 -7.59
N MET A 804 -5.11 -17.99 -8.16
CA MET A 804 -6.30 -18.61 -8.75
C MET A 804 -7.38 -18.86 -7.69
N LEU A 805 -7.02 -19.48 -6.56
CA LEU A 805 -7.97 -19.80 -5.49
C LEU A 805 -8.63 -18.53 -4.94
N ASP A 806 -7.83 -17.53 -4.59
CA ASP A 806 -8.35 -16.29 -4.01
C ASP A 806 -9.18 -15.48 -5.01
N HIS A 807 -8.84 -15.53 -6.30
CA HIS A 807 -9.59 -14.86 -7.35
C HIS A 807 -10.99 -15.47 -7.52
N ILE A 808 -11.08 -16.80 -7.53
CA ILE A 808 -12.37 -17.49 -7.62
C ILE A 808 -13.27 -17.17 -6.43
N VAL A 809 -12.73 -17.19 -5.21
CA VAL A 809 -13.47 -16.78 -4.00
C VAL A 809 -13.93 -15.33 -4.12
N THR A 810 -13.03 -14.43 -4.51
CA THR A 810 -13.32 -13.00 -4.67
C THR A 810 -14.45 -12.77 -5.68
N LEU A 811 -14.43 -13.45 -6.83
CA LEU A 811 -15.49 -13.36 -7.83
C LEU A 811 -16.82 -13.93 -7.31
N SER A 812 -16.77 -15.12 -6.69
CA SER A 812 -17.97 -15.81 -6.20
C SER A 812 -18.72 -14.96 -5.18
N ASP A 813 -18.01 -14.43 -4.18
CA ASP A 813 -18.57 -13.56 -3.17
C ASP A 813 -19.08 -12.26 -3.78
N SER A 814 -18.30 -11.66 -4.68
CA SER A 814 -18.64 -10.35 -5.27
C SER A 814 -19.91 -10.41 -6.13
N ILE A 815 -20.06 -11.46 -6.94
CA ILE A 815 -21.26 -11.63 -7.77
C ILE A 815 -22.49 -11.87 -6.89
N GLN A 816 -22.38 -12.72 -5.85
CA GLN A 816 -23.49 -12.98 -4.94
C GLN A 816 -23.89 -11.72 -4.13
N ILE A 817 -22.92 -10.95 -3.65
CA ILE A 817 -23.18 -9.68 -2.97
C ILE A 817 -23.84 -8.67 -3.92
N ALA A 818 -23.37 -8.55 -5.17
CA ALA A 818 -23.99 -7.70 -6.17
C ALA A 818 -25.46 -8.11 -6.43
N THR A 819 -25.73 -9.41 -6.55
CA THR A 819 -27.09 -9.96 -6.68
C THR A 819 -27.96 -9.63 -5.47
N GLY A 820 -27.43 -9.79 -4.26
CA GLY A 820 -28.12 -9.48 -3.00
C GLY A 820 -28.45 -7.99 -2.85
N VAL A 821 -27.49 -7.12 -3.15
CA VAL A 821 -27.69 -5.66 -3.16
C VAL A 821 -28.78 -5.30 -4.18
N LEU A 822 -28.67 -5.78 -5.42
CA LEU A 822 -29.60 -5.40 -6.48
C LEU A 822 -31.02 -5.92 -6.21
N SER A 823 -31.16 -7.13 -5.69
CA SER A 823 -32.45 -7.75 -5.40
C SER A 823 -33.20 -7.07 -4.25
N THR A 824 -32.49 -6.44 -3.31
CA THR A 824 -33.08 -5.90 -2.08
C THR A 824 -33.07 -4.38 -1.97
N LEU A 825 -32.31 -3.66 -2.81
CA LEU A 825 -32.30 -2.20 -2.78
C LEU A 825 -33.68 -1.63 -3.10
N THR A 826 -34.04 -0.55 -2.42
CA THR A 826 -35.28 0.20 -2.67
C THR A 826 -35.00 1.33 -3.65
N THR A 827 -35.86 1.50 -4.65
CA THR A 827 -35.87 2.63 -5.60
C THR A 827 -36.88 3.68 -5.18
N PHE A 828 -36.56 4.96 -5.39
CA PHE A 828 -37.44 6.09 -5.10
C PHE A 828 -37.78 6.84 -6.40
N PRO A 829 -38.78 6.37 -7.18
CA PRO A 829 -39.14 6.98 -8.46
C PRO A 829 -39.51 8.47 -8.33
N ASP A 830 -40.16 8.87 -7.24
CA ASP A 830 -40.50 10.28 -6.99
C ASP A 830 -39.24 11.16 -6.87
N LYS A 831 -38.17 10.64 -6.26
CA LYS A 831 -36.89 11.35 -6.14
C LYS A 831 -36.16 11.43 -7.48
N MET A 832 -36.22 10.36 -8.27
CA MET A 832 -35.65 10.33 -9.61
C MET A 832 -36.35 11.33 -10.54
N ILE A 833 -37.69 11.37 -10.53
CA ILE A 833 -38.49 12.34 -11.30
C ILE A 833 -38.21 13.77 -10.83
N ALA A 834 -38.19 14.01 -9.53
CA ALA A 834 -37.90 15.35 -8.97
C ALA A 834 -36.49 15.85 -9.31
N ALA A 835 -35.56 14.96 -9.67
CA ALA A 835 -34.23 15.33 -10.11
C ALA A 835 -34.15 15.69 -11.61
N LEU A 836 -35.20 15.46 -12.39
CA LEU A 836 -35.27 15.96 -13.77
C LEU A 836 -35.37 17.49 -13.77
N ALA A 837 -34.75 18.11 -14.77
CA ALA A 837 -34.77 19.56 -14.95
C ALA A 837 -35.35 19.87 -16.34
N PRO A 838 -36.30 20.81 -16.49
CA PRO A 838 -36.91 21.12 -17.78
C PRO A 838 -35.90 21.48 -18.87
N GLU A 839 -34.76 22.06 -18.50
CA GLU A 839 -33.66 22.43 -19.39
C GLU A 839 -33.06 21.22 -20.11
N MET A 840 -33.17 20.01 -19.53
CA MET A 840 -32.76 18.76 -20.19
C MET A 840 -33.54 18.48 -21.48
N LEU A 841 -34.72 19.09 -21.63
CA LEU A 841 -35.59 18.95 -22.80
C LEU A 841 -35.28 19.97 -23.90
N ALA A 842 -34.21 20.78 -23.76
CA ALA A 842 -33.78 21.70 -24.81
C ALA A 842 -33.46 20.96 -26.12
N THR A 843 -32.89 19.76 -26.02
CA THR A 843 -32.66 18.87 -27.18
C THR A 843 -33.97 18.48 -27.86
N GLU A 844 -35.07 18.31 -27.13
CA GLU A 844 -36.38 18.00 -27.73
C GLU A 844 -36.92 19.17 -28.55
N ILE A 845 -36.67 20.41 -28.11
CA ILE A 845 -37.01 21.62 -28.86
C ILE A 845 -36.17 21.69 -30.14
N ALA A 846 -34.88 21.40 -30.07
CA ALA A 846 -34.03 21.34 -31.25
C ALA A 846 -34.54 20.27 -32.25
N ASP A 847 -34.84 19.07 -31.78
CA ASP A 847 -35.36 17.99 -32.63
C ASP A 847 -36.74 18.32 -33.21
N TYR A 848 -37.59 19.01 -32.46
CA TYR A 848 -38.87 19.53 -32.96
C TYR A 848 -38.68 20.48 -34.14
N LEU A 849 -37.74 21.42 -34.05
CA LEU A 849 -37.40 22.33 -35.15
C LEU A 849 -36.80 21.57 -36.35
N VAL A 850 -35.96 20.58 -36.10
CA VAL A 850 -35.42 19.72 -37.17
C VAL A 850 -36.53 18.98 -37.91
N ARG A 851 -37.53 18.45 -37.19
CA ARG A 851 -38.71 17.82 -37.82
C ARG A 851 -39.55 18.80 -38.64
N LYS A 852 -39.45 20.10 -38.37
CA LYS A 852 -40.03 21.19 -39.20
C LYS A 852 -39.12 21.66 -40.33
N GLY A 853 -37.98 21.00 -40.57
CA GLY A 853 -37.06 21.29 -41.67
C GLY A 853 -35.93 22.28 -41.34
N VAL A 854 -35.78 22.68 -40.07
CA VAL A 854 -34.69 23.57 -39.65
C VAL A 854 -33.37 22.78 -39.56
N PRO A 855 -32.25 23.25 -40.14
CA PRO A 855 -30.96 22.59 -39.97
C PRO A 855 -30.55 22.46 -38.49
N PHE A 856 -30.01 21.31 -38.09
CA PHE A 856 -29.74 21.01 -36.66
C PHE A 856 -28.87 22.06 -35.96
N ARG A 857 -27.84 22.62 -36.61
CA ARG A 857 -27.01 23.68 -36.00
C ARG A 857 -27.83 24.92 -35.65
N GLU A 858 -28.74 25.30 -36.53
CA GLU A 858 -29.65 26.42 -36.32
C GLU A 858 -30.67 26.09 -35.22
N ALA A 859 -31.29 24.91 -35.27
CA ALA A 859 -32.20 24.42 -34.24
C ALA A 859 -31.55 24.37 -32.85
N HIS A 860 -30.30 23.90 -32.76
CA HIS A 860 -29.51 23.88 -31.55
C HIS A 860 -29.27 25.31 -31.01
N HIS A 861 -28.88 26.26 -31.87
CA HIS A 861 -28.75 27.66 -31.47
C HIS A 861 -30.07 28.27 -30.97
N ILE A 862 -31.19 27.95 -31.62
CA ILE A 862 -32.52 28.40 -31.18
C ILE A 862 -32.88 27.79 -29.82
N SER A 863 -32.68 26.49 -29.62
CA SER A 863 -32.92 25.82 -28.33
C SER A 863 -32.02 26.37 -27.21
N GLY A 864 -30.76 26.69 -27.51
CA GLY A 864 -29.84 27.32 -26.57
C GLY A 864 -30.30 28.72 -26.15
N ARG A 865 -30.92 29.49 -27.06
CA ARG A 865 -31.56 30.78 -26.70
C ARG A 865 -32.77 30.59 -25.79
N CYS A 866 -33.49 29.47 -25.90
CA CYS A 866 -34.59 29.14 -24.97
C CYS A 866 -34.06 28.89 -23.56
N VAL A 867 -32.98 28.09 -23.43
CA VAL A 867 -32.30 27.86 -22.15
C VAL A 867 -31.77 29.17 -21.57
N ALA A 868 -31.11 29.99 -22.38
CA ALA A 868 -30.58 31.29 -21.94
C ALA A 868 -31.70 32.23 -21.45
N LEU A 869 -32.89 32.18 -22.04
CA LEU A 869 -34.04 32.96 -21.58
C LEU A 869 -34.60 32.44 -20.25
N ALA A 870 -34.70 31.11 -20.09
CA ALA A 870 -35.09 30.47 -18.83
C ALA A 870 -34.15 30.89 -17.69
N GLU A 871 -32.83 30.77 -17.90
CA GLU A 871 -31.81 31.20 -16.94
C GLU A 871 -31.89 32.70 -16.62
N LYS A 872 -32.00 33.54 -17.66
CA LYS A 872 -32.09 34.99 -17.49
C LYS A 872 -33.31 35.43 -16.68
N THR A 873 -34.42 34.73 -16.82
CA THR A 873 -35.67 35.05 -16.10
C THR A 873 -35.81 34.31 -14.77
N GLY A 874 -34.89 33.40 -14.44
CA GLY A 874 -34.96 32.56 -13.24
C GLY A 874 -36.16 31.62 -13.22
N ARG A 875 -36.77 31.33 -14.37
CA ARG A 875 -37.93 30.44 -14.51
C ARG A 875 -37.52 29.18 -15.29
N PRO A 876 -37.95 27.99 -14.86
CA PRO A 876 -37.74 26.77 -15.62
C PRO A 876 -38.32 26.86 -17.03
N MET A 877 -37.72 26.13 -17.97
CA MET A 877 -38.08 26.21 -19.39
C MET A 877 -39.55 25.88 -19.66
N ASP A 878 -40.17 24.97 -18.91
CA ASP A 878 -41.61 24.62 -18.98
C ASP A 878 -42.58 25.72 -18.49
N GLN A 879 -42.06 26.80 -17.90
CA GLN A 879 -42.84 27.96 -17.44
C GLN A 879 -42.73 29.18 -18.37
N LEU A 880 -42.02 29.06 -19.50
CA LEU A 880 -42.00 30.09 -20.53
C LEU A 880 -43.33 30.11 -21.30
N SER A 881 -43.86 31.31 -21.54
CA SER A 881 -45.09 31.49 -22.32
C SER A 881 -44.85 31.22 -23.81
N ILE A 882 -45.92 30.94 -24.56
CA ILE A 882 -45.81 30.71 -26.00
C ILE A 882 -45.34 31.97 -26.73
N GLU A 883 -45.73 33.15 -26.24
CA GLU A 883 -45.29 34.44 -26.76
C GLU A 883 -43.77 34.62 -26.60
N GLU A 884 -43.21 34.15 -25.48
CA GLU A 884 -41.76 34.19 -25.23
C GLU A 884 -40.99 33.23 -26.15
N TYR A 885 -41.50 32.02 -26.36
CA TYR A 885 -40.92 31.09 -27.33
C TYR A 885 -40.99 31.63 -28.76
N ASN A 886 -42.15 32.14 -29.17
CA ASN A 886 -42.34 32.73 -30.49
C ASN A 886 -41.43 33.95 -30.70
N GLY A 887 -41.20 34.74 -29.64
CA GLY A 887 -40.27 35.86 -29.64
C GLY A 887 -38.80 35.47 -29.86
N ILE A 888 -38.40 34.24 -29.55
CA ILE A 888 -37.07 33.70 -29.89
C ILE A 888 -37.01 33.32 -31.36
N ASP A 889 -38.02 32.59 -31.84
CA ASP A 889 -38.16 32.17 -33.24
C ASP A 889 -39.63 31.85 -33.57
N THR A 890 -40.15 32.38 -34.67
CA THR A 890 -41.56 32.25 -35.04
C THR A 890 -41.99 30.81 -35.36
N ARG A 891 -41.03 29.90 -35.59
CA ARG A 891 -41.30 28.46 -35.85
C ARG A 891 -41.60 27.67 -34.57
N LEU A 892 -41.38 28.26 -33.40
CA LEU A 892 -41.79 27.70 -32.10
C LEU A 892 -43.28 28.02 -31.88
N GLU A 893 -44.14 27.11 -32.33
CA GLU A 893 -45.60 27.23 -32.26
C GLU A 893 -46.16 26.60 -30.97
N LYS A 894 -47.48 26.70 -30.76
CA LYS A 894 -48.16 26.24 -29.54
C LYS A 894 -47.85 24.78 -29.18
N ASP A 895 -47.59 23.93 -30.17
CA ASP A 895 -47.24 22.51 -29.97
C ASP A 895 -45.82 22.30 -29.42
N VAL A 896 -44.96 23.33 -29.37
CA VAL A 896 -43.62 23.25 -28.74
C VAL A 896 -43.70 22.84 -27.26
N GLN A 897 -44.77 23.22 -26.54
CA GLN A 897 -44.97 22.86 -25.14
C GLN A 897 -45.03 21.34 -24.92
N SER A 898 -45.47 20.57 -25.94
CA SER A 898 -45.45 19.11 -25.87
C SER A 898 -44.02 18.55 -25.77
N CYS A 899 -42.98 19.30 -26.15
CA CYS A 899 -41.58 18.88 -26.05
C CYS A 899 -41.07 18.94 -24.60
N LEU A 900 -41.83 19.57 -23.70
CA LEU A 900 -41.48 19.76 -22.29
C LEU A 900 -42.07 18.65 -21.40
N ASP A 901 -42.47 17.51 -22.00
CA ASP A 901 -42.96 16.32 -21.32
C ASP A 901 -41.88 15.22 -21.29
N TYR A 902 -41.49 14.79 -20.09
CA TYR A 902 -40.42 13.80 -19.90
C TYR A 902 -40.78 12.41 -20.45
N GLU A 903 -42.04 11.97 -20.32
CA GLU A 903 -42.47 10.65 -20.81
C GLU A 903 -42.42 10.62 -22.34
N ARG A 904 -42.92 11.66 -23.02
CA ARG A 904 -42.78 11.81 -24.47
C ARG A 904 -41.32 11.86 -24.88
N ALA A 905 -40.47 12.58 -24.13
CA ALA A 905 -39.05 12.66 -24.43
C ALA A 905 -38.43 11.25 -24.45
N VAL A 906 -38.67 10.39 -23.46
CA VAL A 906 -38.13 9.02 -23.46
C VAL A 906 -38.77 8.12 -24.51
N GLU A 907 -40.08 8.24 -24.75
CA GLU A 907 -40.79 7.41 -25.72
C GLU A 907 -40.37 7.70 -27.17
N LEU A 908 -39.93 8.93 -27.48
CA LEU A 908 -39.40 9.26 -28.80
C LEU A 908 -38.05 8.59 -29.11
N LYS A 909 -37.33 8.10 -28.10
CA LYS A 909 -36.04 7.37 -28.28
C LYS A 909 -36.35 5.90 -28.54
N ASP A 910 -37.13 5.67 -29.59
CA ASP A 910 -37.70 4.38 -29.92
C ASP A 910 -36.88 3.57 -30.93
N ALA A 911 -35.70 4.05 -31.34
CA ALA A 911 -34.78 3.20 -32.10
C ALA A 911 -34.33 2.00 -31.25
N THR A 912 -33.96 0.88 -31.87
CA THR A 912 -33.39 -0.29 -31.17
C THR A 912 -32.19 0.14 -30.30
N GLY A 913 -32.21 -0.30 -29.04
CA GLY A 913 -31.24 0.13 -28.01
C GLY A 913 -31.56 1.46 -27.32
N GLY A 914 -32.63 2.14 -27.72
CA GLY A 914 -33.13 3.36 -27.09
C GLY A 914 -33.86 3.12 -25.77
N THR A 915 -34.33 4.20 -25.15
CA THR A 915 -34.92 4.20 -23.80
C THR A 915 -36.46 4.19 -23.76
N SER A 916 -37.14 4.03 -24.89
CA SER A 916 -38.61 3.86 -24.92
C SER A 916 -39.02 2.53 -24.24
N LYS A 917 -40.29 2.40 -23.81
CA LYS A 917 -40.77 1.12 -23.26
C LYS A 917 -40.63 -0.04 -24.25
N ARG A 918 -40.88 0.23 -25.54
CA ARG A 918 -40.76 -0.79 -26.60
C ARG A 918 -39.30 -1.25 -26.74
N ALA A 919 -38.36 -0.32 -26.84
CA ALA A 919 -36.93 -0.62 -26.98
C ALA A 919 -36.33 -1.30 -25.73
N VAL A 920 -36.76 -0.92 -24.53
CA VAL A 920 -36.36 -1.58 -23.28
C VAL A 920 -36.88 -3.03 -23.21
N ARG A 921 -38.14 -3.27 -23.61
CA ARG A 921 -38.69 -4.64 -23.69
C ARG A 921 -37.96 -5.51 -24.72
N GLU A 922 -37.56 -4.94 -25.84
CA GLU A 922 -36.75 -5.63 -26.85
C GLU A 922 -35.40 -6.08 -26.26
N GLN A 923 -34.71 -5.18 -25.53
CA GLN A 923 -33.44 -5.52 -24.84
C GLN A 923 -33.63 -6.65 -23.81
N ILE A 924 -34.73 -6.65 -23.07
CA ILE A 924 -35.06 -7.73 -22.12
C ILE A 924 -35.19 -9.08 -22.82
N VAL A 925 -35.88 -9.13 -23.97
CA VAL A 925 -36.03 -10.38 -24.75
C VAL A 925 -34.67 -10.88 -25.22
N VAL A 926 -33.80 -10.00 -25.71
CA VAL A 926 -32.44 -10.35 -26.14
C VAL A 926 -31.63 -10.95 -24.98
N LEU A 927 -31.64 -10.32 -23.81
CA LEU A 927 -30.89 -10.81 -22.64
C LEU A 927 -31.42 -12.13 -22.09
N LYS A 928 -32.74 -12.35 -22.13
CA LYS A 928 -33.33 -13.66 -21.78
C LYS A 928 -32.83 -14.75 -22.73
N GLY A 929 -32.78 -14.48 -24.03
CA GLY A 929 -32.25 -15.44 -25.02
C GLY A 929 -30.79 -15.82 -24.80
N LEU A 930 -29.95 -14.90 -24.33
CA LEU A 930 -28.53 -15.16 -24.03
C LEU A 930 -28.31 -16.07 -22.80
N LEU A 931 -29.24 -16.03 -21.83
CA LEU A 931 -29.19 -16.89 -20.66
C LEU A 931 -29.49 -18.36 -21.00
N ASP A 932 -30.36 -18.58 -21.99
CA ASP A 932 -30.82 -19.91 -22.42
C ASP A 932 -29.84 -20.64 -23.36
N ALA A 933 -28.82 -19.93 -23.89
CA ALA A 933 -27.78 -20.46 -24.78
C ALA A 933 -26.67 -21.19 -24.02
#